data_AF-A0A3D1DLY1-F1
#
_entry.id   AF-A0A3D1DLY1-F1
#
_cell.length_a   1.000
_cell.length_b   1.000
_cell.length_c   1.000
_cell.angle_alpha   90.00
_cell.angle_beta   90.00
_cell.angle_gamma   90.00
#
_symmetry.space_group_name_H-M   'P 1'
#
loop_
_entity.id
_entity.type
_entity.pdbx_description
1 polymer ?
#
loop_
_entity_poly.entity_id
_entity_poly.type
_entity_poly.pdbx_seq_one_letter_code
_entity_poly.pdbx_strand_id
1 'polypeptide(L)'
;MQPFPRVSKVMVIVKTVFRILGVLLFAATPLVADEPLGFWSFQPLRFEIPDVADTDWPVNTIDRFILRRIEQGQRKPSGRANAVVLLRRICFGVLGLPPTPGQRDRFLSDRRPDAWSRLVDRLLTSPHMGERWGRHWLDVVRFAESYGFEHDLDNANAYHFRDFVIRAFNDDMPFDRFVRWQLAGDELAAGDALARMATGFLAAGVHNADIAKVRVEQERYDELDDLVNTVGTSLLGLSVGCARCHDHKFDPISQEEYYRFAAIFERTIRGEVELSTGATSGAGVRPVLVAGEGLKPLPRLYNPGPAFYTKTWFLRRGDVKLKDHEVRPGYLDVLLPEGVTERQFSGPKQQPKTGTHRPTFRRSGLARWVTDSRRGAGHLLARVIVNRVWQHHFGRGLVSTPNDFGDQGQRPTHPGLLDWLASELIGNGWRLKPIHRLVLSSATYRQAVLNRAQTEQDQALFRGRAVRRLEAESIRDSLLVLGDRFDGRMFGPGSLDSGNPRRAVYFRVKRSQPDPLMALFDLPDTLQGTAIRSSTIVSPQALALLNGPVVRRAAASFARQLRQDRPRADLSTLVRDLFVRAFGREATPAELDASAAFLQEQRDSYRAMTRPGIDEKPSDAGNGLVLDLTADGLEPGEVLRWADARSQRTGIVFRPRESGRPRLVVSATPTGRPAVAFGPKPTVLQADDNPSVEFGTGDFTVSVVFRMDPASANGTQILGKDSFSGDGTSYTGYFFHETKGHLRFSTRNLRSGKGPVNYLDSHGTIRRGRWHRATAVRSKRTVKLFLDQAVAPDRILVEPSPTNVDNDVPLKLGLIDEHPSGAFHGALAEVRLYRRALSDEQVRLLHARQGREYLGLQPVDPLDLALVDLCQAIFCLNEFLYIQ
;
A
#
# COMPACT_ATOMS: atom_id res chain seq x y z
N MET A 1 13.92 21.82 88.85
CA MET A 1 12.83 22.80 88.62
C MET A 1 13.49 24.18 88.52
N GLN A 2 13.12 24.96 87.49
CA GLN A 2 13.59 26.32 87.14
C GLN A 2 14.99 26.47 86.48
N PRO A 3 15.26 27.56 85.72
CA PRO A 3 14.47 28.17 84.64
C PRO A 3 15.36 28.57 83.42
N PHE A 4 14.73 28.92 82.29
CA PHE A 4 15.40 29.52 81.11
C PHE A 4 15.83 30.97 81.36
N PRO A 5 16.88 31.44 80.64
CA PRO A 5 16.73 32.73 79.95
C PRO A 5 17.22 32.78 78.49
N ARG A 6 16.41 33.55 77.74
CA ARG A 6 16.54 34.23 76.43
C ARG A 6 17.90 34.29 75.73
N VAL A 7 17.88 33.99 74.41
CA VAL A 7 18.83 34.51 73.42
C VAL A 7 18.10 35.20 72.25
N SER A 8 18.65 36.36 71.89
CA SER A 8 18.35 37.36 70.86
C SER A 8 17.73 36.93 69.52
N LYS A 9 16.67 37.66 69.11
CA LYS A 9 15.99 37.58 67.79
C LYS A 9 16.77 38.24 66.62
N VAL A 10 17.97 38.81 66.85
CA VAL A 10 18.69 39.56 65.81
C VAL A 10 19.60 38.67 64.95
N MET A 11 20.01 37.50 65.46
CA MET A 11 20.93 36.60 64.73
C MET A 11 20.23 35.65 63.72
N VAL A 12 18.91 35.51 63.80
CA VAL A 12 18.11 34.66 62.90
C VAL A 12 17.76 35.39 61.59
N ILE A 13 17.64 36.72 61.61
CA ILE A 13 17.28 37.51 60.42
C ILE A 13 18.47 37.60 59.44
N VAL A 14 19.71 37.73 59.92
CA VAL A 14 20.90 37.79 59.06
C VAL A 14 21.20 36.45 58.38
N LYS A 15 20.97 35.32 59.06
CA LYS A 15 21.12 33.97 58.45
C LYS A 15 19.99 33.59 57.49
N THR A 16 18.80 34.19 57.63
CA THR A 16 17.67 33.92 56.74
C THR A 16 17.75 34.77 55.46
N VAL A 17 18.23 36.02 55.54
CA VAL A 17 18.47 36.86 54.35
C VAL A 17 19.63 36.34 53.50
N PHE A 18 20.71 35.82 54.08
CA PHE A 18 21.79 35.19 53.30
C PHE A 18 21.40 33.84 52.67
N ARG A 19 20.48 33.07 53.28
CA ARG A 19 19.92 31.86 52.66
C ARG A 19 18.92 32.17 51.55
N ILE A 20 18.14 33.24 51.67
CA ILE A 20 17.21 33.67 50.61
C ILE A 20 17.96 34.32 49.44
N LEU A 21 19.06 35.05 49.69
CA LEU A 21 19.91 35.58 48.60
C LEU A 21 20.72 34.46 47.92
N GLY A 22 21.16 33.43 48.65
CA GLY A 22 21.84 32.26 48.07
C GLY A 22 20.90 31.32 47.29
N VAL A 23 19.61 31.30 47.61
CA VAL A 23 18.60 30.49 46.89
C VAL A 23 17.97 31.26 45.72
N LEU A 24 17.91 32.60 45.78
CA LEU A 24 17.46 33.44 44.65
C LEU A 24 18.54 33.67 43.56
N LEU A 25 19.79 33.31 43.81
CA LEU A 25 20.85 33.29 42.79
C LEU A 25 20.99 31.95 42.03
N PHE A 26 20.19 30.94 42.39
CA PHE A 26 20.13 29.65 41.68
C PHE A 26 18.85 29.46 40.85
N ALA A 27 18.07 30.52 40.65
CA ALA A 27 16.96 30.52 39.70
C ALA A 27 17.33 31.43 38.52
N ALA A 28 17.45 30.83 37.33
CA ALA A 28 17.75 31.45 36.03
C ALA A 28 19.22 31.70 35.67
N THR A 29 20.12 30.77 36.01
CA THR A 29 21.29 30.52 35.15
C THR A 29 20.93 29.44 34.12
N PRO A 30 21.14 29.67 32.81
CA PRO A 30 21.08 28.56 31.86
C PRO A 30 22.11 27.53 32.31
N LEU A 31 21.77 26.24 32.22
CA LEU A 31 22.71 25.13 32.29
C LEU A 31 23.68 25.26 31.11
N VAL A 32 24.62 26.20 31.18
CA VAL A 32 25.85 26.14 30.41
C VAL A 32 26.69 25.11 31.14
N ALA A 33 26.71 23.90 30.58
CA ALA A 33 27.47 22.80 31.15
C ALA A 33 28.96 23.11 31.04
N ASP A 34 29.64 23.30 32.18
CA ASP A 34 31.10 23.41 32.29
C ASP A 34 31.84 22.07 32.07
N GLU A 35 31.14 21.01 31.66
CA GLU A 35 31.73 19.79 31.09
C GLU A 35 30.88 19.31 29.91
N PRO A 36 31.47 18.79 28.81
CA PRO A 36 30.67 18.16 27.76
C PRO A 36 29.93 16.99 28.41
N LEU A 37 28.59 17.01 28.38
CA LEU A 37 27.67 16.12 29.11
C LEU A 37 27.83 14.59 28.86
N GLY A 38 28.92 14.11 28.25
CA GLY A 38 29.18 12.68 28.03
C GLY A 38 28.31 12.02 26.97
N PHE A 39 27.34 12.73 26.39
CA PHE A 39 26.46 12.25 25.32
C PHE A 39 27.23 12.11 24.01
N TRP A 40 27.43 10.86 23.58
CA TRP A 40 28.23 10.51 22.41
C TRP A 40 27.71 11.16 21.11
N SER A 41 26.39 11.27 20.95
CA SER A 41 25.73 11.76 19.74
C SER A 41 25.77 13.27 19.58
N PHE A 42 26.04 14.02 20.66
CA PHE A 42 26.16 15.48 20.64
C PHE A 42 27.60 15.94 20.39
N GLN A 43 28.58 15.07 20.63
CA GLN A 43 29.99 15.37 20.37
C GLN A 43 30.25 15.66 18.90
N PRO A 44 31.24 16.51 18.56
CA PRO A 44 31.72 16.66 17.20
C PRO A 44 32.07 15.32 16.54
N LEU A 45 32.02 15.27 15.21
CA LEU A 45 32.40 14.07 14.45
C LEU A 45 33.89 13.75 14.68
N ARG A 46 34.20 12.53 15.14
CA ARG A 46 35.57 12.08 15.36
C ARG A 46 35.73 10.62 14.97
N PHE A 47 36.75 10.34 14.16
CA PHE A 47 37.07 8.98 13.73
C PHE A 47 38.58 8.84 13.50
N GLU A 48 39.04 7.58 13.54
CA GLU A 48 40.37 7.15 13.12
C GLU A 48 40.18 5.92 12.24
N ILE A 49 40.82 5.90 11.07
CA ILE A 49 40.72 4.75 10.16
C ILE A 49 41.56 3.61 10.74
N PRO A 50 40.97 2.46 11.09
CA PRO A 50 41.71 1.41 11.76
C PRO A 50 42.61 0.64 10.81
N ASP A 51 43.75 0.18 11.33
CA ASP A 51 44.54 -0.89 10.73
C ASP A 51 43.89 -2.26 10.99
N VAL A 52 44.03 -3.16 10.02
CA VAL A 52 43.43 -4.50 10.01
C VAL A 52 44.50 -5.55 9.71
N ALA A 53 44.31 -6.77 10.21
CA ALA A 53 45.26 -7.85 10.01
C ALA A 53 45.18 -8.44 8.59
N ASP A 54 43.96 -8.63 8.07
CA ASP A 54 43.74 -9.02 6.67
C ASP A 54 43.60 -7.76 5.79
N THR A 55 44.66 -7.46 5.05
CA THR A 55 44.72 -6.28 4.16
C THR A 55 44.08 -6.50 2.79
N ASP A 56 43.77 -7.75 2.43
CA ASP A 56 43.26 -8.11 1.09
C ASP A 56 41.74 -8.10 1.02
N TRP A 57 41.04 -8.35 2.14
CA TRP A 57 39.59 -8.32 2.19
C TRP A 57 38.97 -6.92 1.98
N PRO A 58 39.49 -5.84 2.59
CA PRO A 58 38.91 -4.50 2.43
C PRO A 58 38.99 -3.98 0.99
N VAL A 59 37.83 -3.59 0.42
CA VAL A 59 37.77 -2.94 -0.90
C VAL A 59 37.74 -1.42 -0.75
N ASN A 60 37.20 -0.91 0.37
CA ASN A 60 37.23 0.51 0.71
C ASN A 60 37.30 0.72 2.24
N THR A 61 37.28 1.99 2.67
CA THR A 61 37.41 2.36 4.09
C THR A 61 36.32 1.79 4.99
N ILE A 62 35.09 1.57 4.49
CA ILE A 62 34.01 0.93 5.27
C ILE A 62 34.47 -0.44 5.76
N ASP A 63 35.08 -1.20 4.87
CA ASP A 63 35.49 -2.57 5.15
C ASP A 63 36.57 -2.62 6.23
N ARG A 64 37.43 -1.59 6.35
CA ARG A 64 38.43 -1.52 7.43
C ARG A 64 37.76 -1.42 8.81
N PHE A 65 36.75 -0.56 8.94
CA PHE A 65 36.01 -0.43 10.21
C PHE A 65 35.27 -1.70 10.60
N ILE A 66 34.61 -2.34 9.63
CA ILE A 66 33.87 -3.59 9.84
C ILE A 66 34.84 -4.73 10.18
N LEU A 67 35.88 -4.91 9.37
CA LEU A 67 36.85 -5.98 9.55
C LEU A 67 37.58 -5.85 10.90
N ARG A 68 37.99 -4.64 11.30
CA ARG A 68 38.61 -4.41 12.59
C ARG A 68 37.77 -4.97 13.75
N ARG A 69 36.45 -4.75 13.72
CA ARG A 69 35.54 -5.26 14.75
C ARG A 69 35.31 -6.77 14.66
N ILE A 70 35.29 -7.33 13.46
CA ILE A 70 35.22 -8.78 13.24
C ILE A 70 36.49 -9.46 13.79
N GLU A 71 37.68 -8.93 13.53
CA GLU A 71 38.97 -9.43 13.99
C GLU A 71 39.14 -9.33 15.50
N GLN A 72 38.70 -8.23 16.13
CA GLN A 72 38.66 -8.09 17.60
C GLN A 72 37.82 -9.19 18.26
N GLY A 73 36.77 -9.65 17.58
CA GLY A 73 35.96 -10.79 18.02
C GLY A 73 36.53 -12.17 17.65
N GLN A 74 37.76 -12.24 17.13
CA GLN A 74 38.41 -13.46 16.62
C GLN A 74 37.55 -14.22 15.60
N ARG A 75 36.81 -13.47 14.76
CA ARG A 75 35.93 -14.01 13.72
C ARG A 75 36.49 -13.66 12.34
N LYS A 76 35.87 -14.23 11.29
CA LYS A 76 36.20 -13.96 9.88
C LYS A 76 34.96 -13.56 9.10
N PRO A 77 35.02 -12.60 8.16
CA PRO A 77 33.87 -12.25 7.32
C PRO A 77 33.35 -13.46 6.52
N SER A 78 32.10 -13.35 6.04
CA SER A 78 31.56 -14.34 5.10
C SER A 78 32.23 -14.20 3.73
N GLY A 79 32.20 -15.26 2.93
CA GLY A 79 32.63 -15.22 1.54
C GLY A 79 31.78 -14.26 0.70
N ARG A 80 32.23 -13.94 -0.51
CA ARG A 80 31.48 -13.08 -1.44
C ARG A 80 30.27 -13.83 -2.02
N ALA A 81 29.11 -13.16 -2.09
CA ALA A 81 27.95 -13.70 -2.78
C ALA A 81 28.19 -13.81 -4.30
N ASN A 82 27.57 -14.81 -4.94
CA ASN A 82 27.67 -14.96 -6.39
C ASN A 82 26.99 -13.78 -7.14
N ALA A 83 27.32 -13.62 -8.42
CA ALA A 83 26.88 -12.47 -9.22
C ALA A 83 25.34 -12.35 -9.31
N VAL A 84 24.63 -13.48 -9.42
CA VAL A 84 23.17 -13.52 -9.53
C VAL A 84 22.50 -13.02 -8.25
N VAL A 85 22.97 -13.50 -7.09
CA VAL A 85 22.49 -13.04 -5.77
C VAL A 85 22.77 -11.55 -5.60
N LEU A 86 23.98 -11.10 -5.93
CA LEU A 86 24.34 -9.68 -5.84
C LEU A 86 23.47 -8.79 -6.73
N LEU A 87 23.16 -9.22 -7.96
CA LEU A 87 22.29 -8.50 -8.88
C LEU A 87 20.87 -8.38 -8.32
N ARG A 88 20.28 -9.49 -7.86
CA ARG A 88 18.93 -9.47 -7.27
C ARG A 88 18.89 -8.56 -6.04
N ARG A 89 19.90 -8.68 -5.16
CA ARG A 89 20.05 -7.87 -3.95
C ARG A 89 20.09 -6.37 -4.27
N ILE A 90 20.94 -5.94 -5.22
CA ILE A 90 21.10 -4.52 -5.53
C ILE A 90 19.87 -3.95 -6.26
N CYS A 91 19.20 -4.73 -7.13
CA CYS A 91 17.98 -4.27 -7.78
C CYS A 91 16.85 -4.02 -6.78
N PHE A 92 16.61 -4.95 -5.84
CA PHE A 92 15.63 -4.72 -4.76
C PHE A 92 16.07 -3.63 -3.78
N GLY A 93 17.36 -3.59 -3.43
CA GLY A 93 17.90 -2.58 -2.51
C GLY A 93 17.80 -1.16 -3.05
N VAL A 94 18.09 -0.96 -4.34
CA VAL A 94 18.16 0.37 -4.96
C VAL A 94 16.86 0.78 -5.65
N LEU A 95 16.17 -0.14 -6.33
CA LEU A 95 14.96 0.15 -7.11
C LEU A 95 13.67 -0.35 -6.45
N GLY A 96 13.77 -1.33 -5.55
CA GLY A 96 12.62 -2.05 -5.01
C GLY A 96 11.95 -2.98 -6.01
N LEU A 97 12.62 -3.30 -7.12
CA LEU A 97 12.11 -4.09 -8.24
C LEU A 97 13.05 -5.26 -8.56
N PRO A 98 12.55 -6.36 -9.14
CA PRO A 98 13.41 -7.46 -9.60
C PRO A 98 14.30 -7.01 -10.77
N PRO A 99 15.45 -7.66 -10.99
CA PRO A 99 16.28 -7.39 -12.16
C PRO A 99 15.54 -7.76 -13.46
N THR A 100 15.61 -6.91 -14.48
CA THR A 100 15.09 -7.26 -15.80
C THR A 100 16.02 -8.26 -16.50
N PRO A 101 15.53 -9.08 -17.44
CA PRO A 101 16.37 -9.99 -18.22
C PRO A 101 17.56 -9.27 -18.88
N GLY A 102 17.32 -8.09 -19.47
CA GLY A 102 18.38 -7.28 -20.07
C GLY A 102 19.42 -6.75 -19.07
N GLN A 103 19.03 -6.42 -17.84
CA GLN A 103 19.98 -6.05 -16.78
C GLN A 103 20.83 -7.25 -16.35
N ARG A 104 20.20 -8.42 -16.24
CA ARG A 104 20.87 -9.69 -15.92
C ARG A 104 21.92 -10.04 -16.96
N ASP A 105 21.51 -10.18 -18.20
CA ASP A 105 22.38 -10.65 -19.28
C ASP A 105 23.56 -9.70 -19.46
N ARG A 106 23.32 -8.40 -19.39
CA ARG A 106 24.38 -7.37 -19.44
C ARG A 106 25.36 -7.52 -18.28
N PHE A 107 24.91 -7.74 -17.05
CA PHE A 107 25.81 -7.83 -15.91
C PHE A 107 26.59 -9.14 -15.88
N LEU A 108 25.94 -10.27 -16.15
CA LEU A 108 26.58 -11.58 -16.11
C LEU A 108 27.57 -11.80 -17.26
N SER A 109 27.39 -11.11 -18.40
CA SER A 109 28.33 -11.13 -19.51
C SER A 109 29.47 -10.11 -19.41
N ASP A 110 29.38 -9.12 -18.50
CA ASP A 110 30.39 -8.07 -18.35
C ASP A 110 31.64 -8.61 -17.62
N ARG A 111 32.70 -8.89 -18.38
CA ARG A 111 33.97 -9.44 -17.87
C ARG A 111 34.94 -8.38 -17.36
N ARG A 112 34.61 -7.08 -17.45
CA ARG A 112 35.52 -6.02 -17.01
C ARG A 112 35.70 -6.02 -15.49
N PRO A 113 36.89 -5.65 -14.97
CA PRO A 113 37.14 -5.56 -13.53
C PRO A 113 36.18 -4.61 -12.78
N ASP A 114 35.70 -3.57 -13.46
CA ASP A 114 34.82 -2.54 -12.91
C ASP A 114 33.32 -2.82 -13.12
N ALA A 115 32.93 -3.98 -13.66
CA ALA A 115 31.55 -4.34 -14.01
C ALA A 115 30.53 -4.08 -12.89
N TRP A 116 30.89 -4.40 -11.64
CA TRP A 116 30.07 -4.12 -10.45
C TRP A 116 29.83 -2.63 -10.26
N SER A 117 30.90 -1.83 -10.33
CA SER A 117 30.82 -0.39 -10.12
C SER A 117 29.96 0.29 -11.21
N ARG A 118 30.08 -0.17 -12.46
CA ARG A 118 29.23 0.31 -13.56
C ARG A 118 27.76 -0.09 -13.39
N LEU A 119 27.48 -1.25 -12.78
CA LEU A 119 26.11 -1.64 -12.43
C LEU A 119 25.55 -0.70 -11.36
N VAL A 120 26.32 -0.46 -10.28
CA VAL A 120 25.94 0.47 -9.21
C VAL A 120 25.61 1.85 -9.81
N ASP A 121 26.50 2.41 -10.62
CA ASP A 121 26.31 3.75 -11.22
C ASP A 121 25.03 3.81 -12.07
N ARG A 122 24.77 2.80 -12.91
CA ARG A 122 23.53 2.73 -13.69
C ARG A 122 22.28 2.69 -12.80
N LEU A 123 22.29 1.88 -11.75
CA LEU A 123 21.13 1.76 -10.85
C LEU A 123 20.90 3.05 -10.06
N LEU A 124 21.94 3.75 -9.64
CA LEU A 124 21.84 5.04 -8.95
C LEU A 124 21.33 6.19 -9.85
N THR A 125 21.45 6.05 -11.17
CA THR A 125 20.85 6.96 -12.15
C THR A 125 19.40 6.63 -12.52
N SER A 126 18.89 5.47 -12.09
CA SER A 126 17.53 5.05 -12.41
C SER A 126 16.50 5.93 -11.68
N PRO A 127 15.43 6.39 -12.37
CA PRO A 127 14.36 7.16 -11.73
C PRO A 127 13.58 6.34 -10.67
N HIS A 128 13.63 5.00 -10.74
CA HIS A 128 13.03 4.13 -9.74
C HIS A 128 13.77 4.16 -8.39
N MET A 129 14.98 4.72 -8.34
CA MET A 129 15.70 4.94 -7.09
C MET A 129 14.96 5.96 -6.21
N GLY A 130 14.52 7.08 -6.77
CA GLY A 130 13.78 8.11 -6.02
C GLY A 130 12.44 7.60 -5.51
N GLU A 131 11.76 6.74 -6.26
CA GLU A 131 10.53 6.07 -5.79
C GLU A 131 10.81 5.14 -4.60
N ARG A 132 11.90 4.37 -4.67
CA ARG A 132 12.31 3.43 -3.61
C ARG A 132 12.74 4.13 -2.33
N TRP A 133 13.66 5.09 -2.45
CA TRP A 133 14.26 5.80 -1.33
C TRP A 133 13.37 6.93 -0.81
N GLY A 134 12.60 7.57 -1.68
CA GLY A 134 11.58 8.52 -1.28
C GLY A 134 10.52 7.89 -0.39
N ARG A 135 10.06 6.67 -0.70
CA ARG A 135 9.14 5.93 0.18
C ARG A 135 9.71 5.71 1.59
N HIS A 136 10.98 5.34 1.73
CA HIS A 136 11.60 5.20 3.05
C HIS A 136 11.54 6.50 3.86
N TRP A 137 11.69 7.65 3.20
CA TRP A 137 11.48 8.95 3.84
C TRP A 137 10.02 9.18 4.26
N LEU A 138 9.06 8.82 3.40
CA LEU A 138 7.62 8.98 3.67
C LEU A 138 7.15 8.19 4.89
N ASP A 139 7.72 7.00 5.13
CA ASP A 139 7.46 6.20 6.34
C ASP A 139 7.87 6.97 7.61
N VAL A 140 9.04 7.60 7.60
CA VAL A 140 9.60 8.34 8.74
C VAL A 140 8.77 9.59 9.07
N VAL A 141 8.19 10.23 8.04
CA VAL A 141 7.44 11.48 8.18
C VAL A 141 5.92 11.27 8.16
N ARG A 142 5.47 10.04 8.42
CA ARG A 142 4.05 9.62 8.58
C ARG A 142 3.12 10.11 7.46
N PHE A 143 3.63 10.14 6.24
CA PHE A 143 2.90 10.69 5.10
C PHE A 143 1.58 9.97 4.85
N ALA A 144 0.50 10.73 4.68
CA ALA A 144 -0.76 10.23 4.17
C ALA A 144 -1.49 11.30 3.35
N GLU A 145 -2.47 10.86 2.57
CA GLU A 145 -3.37 11.68 1.76
C GLU A 145 -4.77 11.75 2.38
N SER A 146 -4.88 11.67 3.71
CA SER A 146 -6.11 11.87 4.49
C SER A 146 -5.83 12.47 5.88
N TYR A 147 -6.86 12.80 6.67
CA TYR A 147 -6.73 13.49 7.97
C TYR A 147 -6.47 12.58 9.18
N GLY A 148 -6.94 11.33 9.19
CA GLY A 148 -6.69 10.33 10.24
C GLY A 148 -7.62 10.34 11.46
N PHE A 149 -8.48 11.35 11.62
CA PHE A 149 -9.45 11.48 12.72
C PHE A 149 -10.82 10.85 12.37
N GLU A 150 -11.87 11.10 13.18
CA GLU A 150 -13.20 10.47 13.10
C GLU A 150 -13.80 10.47 11.68
N HIS A 151 -13.59 11.54 10.91
CA HIS A 151 -14.11 11.68 9.54
C HIS A 151 -13.12 11.26 8.45
N ASP A 152 -11.83 11.09 8.78
CA ASP A 152 -10.71 10.80 7.87
C ASP A 152 -10.85 11.42 6.46
N LEU A 153 -11.07 12.74 6.42
CA LEU A 153 -11.29 13.48 5.18
C LEU A 153 -10.07 13.36 4.25
N ASP A 154 -10.34 13.39 2.94
CA ASP A 154 -9.30 13.28 1.92
C ASP A 154 -8.45 14.55 1.81
N ASN A 155 -7.12 14.37 1.74
CA ASN A 155 -6.17 15.40 1.33
C ASN A 155 -5.80 15.22 -0.15
N ALA A 156 -6.68 15.67 -1.04
CA ALA A 156 -6.54 15.46 -2.48
C ALA A 156 -5.23 16.01 -3.08
N ASN A 157 -4.59 16.98 -2.41
CA ASN A 157 -3.41 17.71 -2.89
C ASN A 157 -2.11 17.40 -2.11
N ALA A 158 -2.13 16.44 -1.17
CA ALA A 158 -0.94 16.05 -0.39
C ALA A 158 0.11 15.30 -1.23
N TYR A 159 -0.28 14.62 -2.30
CA TYR A 159 0.63 13.84 -3.15
C TYR A 159 1.78 14.66 -3.77
N HIS A 160 1.62 15.98 -3.89
CA HIS A 160 2.68 16.86 -4.39
C HIS A 160 3.92 16.85 -3.50
N PHE A 161 3.76 16.66 -2.17
CA PHE A 161 4.89 16.48 -1.27
C PHE A 161 5.62 15.16 -1.54
N ARG A 162 4.90 14.05 -1.71
CA ARG A 162 5.48 12.76 -2.14
C ARG A 162 6.25 12.93 -3.45
N ASP A 163 5.67 13.61 -4.43
CA ASP A 163 6.29 13.83 -5.73
C ASP A 163 7.57 14.67 -5.61
N PHE A 164 7.57 15.71 -4.76
CA PHE A 164 8.78 16.47 -4.41
C PHE A 164 9.85 15.55 -3.81
N VAL A 165 9.50 14.70 -2.83
CA VAL A 165 10.44 13.78 -2.19
C VAL A 165 11.09 12.86 -3.24
N ILE A 166 10.28 12.20 -4.06
CA ILE A 166 10.76 11.30 -5.13
C ILE A 166 11.70 12.05 -6.09
N ARG A 167 11.31 13.27 -6.49
CA ARG A 167 12.12 14.10 -7.37
C ARG A 167 13.46 14.49 -6.74
N ALA A 168 13.46 14.91 -5.48
CA ALA A 168 14.66 15.34 -4.76
C ALA A 168 15.70 14.21 -4.65
N PHE A 169 15.26 12.97 -4.37
CA PHE A 169 16.16 11.80 -4.36
C PHE A 169 16.69 11.46 -5.75
N ASN A 170 15.86 11.56 -6.80
CA ASN A 170 16.30 11.31 -8.17
C ASN A 170 17.33 12.32 -8.67
N ASP A 171 17.13 13.60 -8.35
CA ASP A 171 18.03 14.69 -8.72
C ASP A 171 19.31 14.73 -7.86
N ASP A 172 19.44 13.84 -6.86
CA ASP A 172 20.53 13.84 -5.88
C ASP A 172 20.66 15.21 -5.21
N MET A 173 19.51 15.79 -4.82
CA MET A 173 19.46 17.06 -4.11
C MET A 173 20.32 16.96 -2.85
N PRO A 174 21.20 17.94 -2.57
CA PRO A 174 21.91 18.01 -1.29
C PRO A 174 20.93 17.86 -0.13
N PHE A 175 21.19 16.90 0.76
CA PHE A 175 20.27 16.52 1.82
C PHE A 175 20.03 17.66 2.81
N ASP A 176 21.03 18.53 3.05
CA ASP A 176 20.86 19.77 3.80
C ASP A 176 19.87 20.73 3.12
N ARG A 177 19.88 20.86 1.79
CA ARG A 177 18.87 21.63 1.05
C ARG A 177 17.50 20.98 1.15
N PHE A 178 17.43 19.66 0.98
CA PHE A 178 16.20 18.88 1.12
C PHE A 178 15.53 19.09 2.49
N VAL A 179 16.31 19.10 3.57
CA VAL A 179 15.83 19.41 4.94
C VAL A 179 15.43 20.87 5.07
N ARG A 180 16.26 21.81 4.58
CA ARG A 180 15.96 23.25 4.66
C ARG A 180 14.65 23.61 3.95
N TRP A 181 14.40 23.04 2.78
CA TRP A 181 13.17 23.28 2.03
C TRP A 181 11.93 22.68 2.71
N GLN A 182 12.06 21.51 3.33
CA GLN A 182 10.95 20.92 4.09
C GLN A 182 10.54 21.75 5.30
N LEU A 183 11.50 22.40 5.97
CA LEU A 183 11.21 23.27 7.11
C LEU A 183 10.71 24.66 6.66
N ALA A 184 11.30 25.23 5.61
CA ALA A 184 11.14 26.66 5.29
C ALA A 184 11.29 27.01 3.80
N GLY A 185 10.94 26.11 2.88
CA GLY A 185 11.13 26.34 1.44
C GLY A 185 10.36 27.55 0.91
N ASP A 186 9.21 27.87 1.50
CA ASP A 186 8.44 29.08 1.24
C ASP A 186 9.13 30.37 1.70
N GLU A 187 9.99 30.31 2.73
CA GLU A 187 10.78 31.45 3.23
C GLU A 187 12.14 31.56 2.55
N LEU A 188 12.78 30.43 2.22
CA LEU A 188 14.13 30.34 1.68
C LEU A 188 14.18 30.44 0.15
N ALA A 189 13.11 30.04 -0.53
CA ALA A 189 13.02 30.01 -1.99
C ALA A 189 11.56 30.22 -2.45
N ALA A 190 10.93 31.32 -2.01
CA ALA A 190 9.51 31.63 -2.26
C ALA A 190 9.08 31.60 -3.75
N GLY A 191 10.01 31.87 -4.67
CA GLY A 191 9.77 31.81 -6.11
C GLY A 191 9.83 30.40 -6.73
N ASP A 192 10.28 29.40 -5.98
CA ASP A 192 10.42 28.03 -6.43
C ASP A 192 9.23 27.18 -5.96
N ALA A 193 8.47 26.66 -6.92
CA ALA A 193 7.32 25.80 -6.64
C ALA A 193 7.71 24.50 -5.92
N LEU A 194 8.86 23.88 -6.27
CA LEU A 194 9.33 22.66 -5.60
C LEU A 194 9.69 22.92 -4.14
N ALA A 195 10.35 24.05 -3.86
CA ALA A 195 10.68 24.43 -2.49
C ALA A 195 9.41 24.64 -1.64
N ARG A 196 8.36 25.21 -2.23
CA ARG A 196 7.07 25.37 -1.55
C ARG A 196 6.32 24.04 -1.37
N MET A 197 6.38 23.13 -2.35
CA MET A 197 5.84 21.76 -2.20
C MET A 197 6.51 21.00 -1.04
N ALA A 198 7.80 21.24 -0.82
CA ALA A 198 8.56 20.58 0.24
C ALA A 198 8.00 20.84 1.64
N THR A 199 7.38 22.00 1.89
CA THR A 199 6.80 22.31 3.21
C THR A 199 5.58 21.46 3.56
N GLY A 200 5.10 20.65 2.61
CA GLY A 200 4.16 19.56 2.90
C GLY A 200 4.66 18.58 3.96
N PHE A 201 5.97 18.53 4.24
CA PHE A 201 6.55 17.85 5.41
C PHE A 201 5.87 18.26 6.74
N LEU A 202 5.63 19.56 6.94
CA LEU A 202 4.94 20.08 8.13
C LEU A 202 3.41 19.92 8.05
N ALA A 203 2.87 19.49 6.91
CA ALA A 203 1.44 19.24 6.71
C ALA A 203 1.07 17.73 6.70
N ALA A 204 2.05 16.84 6.68
CA ALA A 204 1.88 15.40 6.46
C ALA A 204 1.18 14.65 7.62
N GLY A 205 1.27 15.19 8.83
CA GLY A 205 0.68 14.60 10.04
C GLY A 205 -0.86 14.54 10.02
N VAL A 206 -1.44 13.98 11.07
CA VAL A 206 -2.90 13.94 11.25
C VAL A 206 -3.48 15.35 11.42
N HIS A 207 -4.73 15.59 11.01
CA HIS A 207 -5.39 16.88 11.16
C HIS A 207 -6.83 16.71 11.63
N ASN A 208 -7.17 17.32 12.78
CA ASN A 208 -8.53 17.29 13.27
C ASN A 208 -9.36 18.42 12.63
N ALA A 209 -10.30 18.06 11.75
CA ALA A 209 -11.21 19.02 11.12
C ALA A 209 -12.48 19.30 11.95
N ASP A 210 -12.75 18.50 12.98
CA ASP A 210 -13.94 18.55 13.82
C ASP A 210 -13.54 18.92 15.26
N ILE A 211 -13.35 20.23 15.48
CA ILE A 211 -12.85 20.76 16.74
C ILE A 211 -13.99 21.47 17.48
N ALA A 212 -14.25 21.07 18.72
CA ALA A 212 -15.15 21.81 19.62
C ALA A 212 -14.51 23.13 20.07
N LYS A 213 -15.31 24.20 20.25
CA LYS A 213 -14.82 25.54 20.63
C LYS A 213 -13.90 25.58 21.85
N VAL A 214 -14.21 24.77 22.85
CA VAL A 214 -13.46 24.69 24.10
C VAL A 214 -12.11 23.97 23.95
N ARG A 215 -11.86 23.27 22.83
CA ARG A 215 -10.64 22.48 22.58
C ARG A 215 -9.69 23.11 21.57
N VAL A 216 -10.01 24.26 20.97
CA VAL A 216 -9.20 24.89 19.90
C VAL A 216 -7.73 25.10 20.31
N GLU A 217 -7.51 25.58 21.52
CA GLU A 217 -6.16 25.82 22.01
C GLU A 217 -5.40 24.52 22.28
N GLN A 218 -6.07 23.53 22.87
CA GLN A 218 -5.50 22.21 23.12
C GLN A 218 -5.07 21.54 21.81
N GLU A 219 -5.97 21.50 20.83
CA GLU A 219 -5.69 20.95 19.50
C GLU A 219 -4.53 21.67 18.82
N ARG A 220 -4.40 23.00 19.02
CA ARG A 220 -3.26 23.74 18.48
C ARG A 220 -1.94 23.33 19.14
N TYR A 221 -1.90 23.11 20.45
CA TYR A 221 -0.68 22.59 21.10
C TYR A 221 -0.38 21.16 20.68
N ASP A 222 -1.39 20.33 20.44
CA ASP A 222 -1.21 18.96 19.94
C ASP A 222 -0.65 18.97 18.49
N GLU A 223 -1.06 19.91 17.64
CA GLU A 223 -0.44 20.13 16.32
C GLU A 223 1.03 20.56 16.44
N LEU A 224 1.36 21.47 17.37
CA LEU A 224 2.74 21.90 17.59
C LEU A 224 3.62 20.77 18.11
N ASP A 225 3.09 19.96 19.03
CA ASP A 225 3.76 18.76 19.56
C ASP A 225 4.07 17.76 18.45
N ASP A 226 3.11 17.49 17.55
CA ASP A 226 3.33 16.65 16.37
C ASP A 226 4.48 17.18 15.49
N LEU A 227 4.56 18.48 15.25
CA LEU A 227 5.67 19.10 14.51
C LEU A 227 7.02 18.94 15.23
N VAL A 228 7.06 19.23 16.53
CA VAL A 228 8.28 19.09 17.36
C VAL A 228 8.76 17.65 17.37
N ASN A 229 7.86 16.70 17.61
CA ASN A 229 8.20 15.28 17.66
C ASN A 229 8.72 14.78 16.32
N THR A 230 8.12 15.24 15.20
CA THR A 230 8.59 14.89 13.85
C THR A 230 9.99 15.38 13.59
N VAL A 231 10.23 16.66 13.84
CA VAL A 231 11.53 17.29 13.59
C VAL A 231 12.59 16.66 14.49
N GLY A 232 12.27 16.48 15.77
CA GLY A 232 13.14 15.81 16.75
C GLY A 232 13.54 14.41 16.30
N THR A 233 12.57 13.53 16.03
CA THR A 233 12.86 12.12 15.72
C THR A 233 13.41 11.91 14.31
N SER A 234 12.87 12.61 13.30
CA SER A 234 13.27 12.40 11.90
C SER A 234 14.59 13.10 11.55
N LEU A 235 14.87 14.29 12.10
CA LEU A 235 16.06 15.07 11.73
C LEU A 235 17.17 14.99 12.78
N LEU A 236 16.83 15.04 14.07
CA LEU A 236 17.81 15.02 15.16
C LEU A 236 18.01 13.61 15.74
N GLY A 237 17.07 12.69 15.51
CA GLY A 237 17.08 11.39 16.16
C GLY A 237 16.91 11.51 17.68
N LEU A 238 16.10 12.45 18.15
CA LEU A 238 15.87 12.70 19.58
C LEU A 238 14.38 12.72 19.92
N SER A 239 14.01 12.18 21.08
CA SER A 239 12.66 12.18 21.62
C SER A 239 12.30 13.52 22.30
N VAL A 240 12.48 14.63 21.58
CA VAL A 240 12.24 16.00 22.10
C VAL A 240 10.82 16.13 22.69
N GLY A 241 9.82 15.48 22.08
CA GLY A 241 8.42 15.50 22.55
C GLY A 241 8.21 14.97 23.98
N CYS A 242 9.12 14.13 24.50
CA CYS A 242 9.03 13.66 25.89
C CYS A 242 9.21 14.80 26.91
N ALA A 243 9.83 15.92 26.53
CA ALA A 243 9.99 17.09 27.37
C ALA A 243 8.72 17.96 27.48
N ARG A 244 7.60 17.60 26.83
CA ARG A 244 6.35 18.36 26.82
C ARG A 244 5.78 18.61 28.21
N CYS A 245 5.79 17.59 29.07
CA CYS A 245 5.10 17.61 30.36
C CYS A 245 6.05 17.87 31.55
N HIS A 246 7.31 17.51 31.42
CA HIS A 246 8.39 17.70 32.41
C HIS A 246 9.73 17.68 31.67
N ASP A 247 10.82 18.09 32.32
CA ASP A 247 12.16 17.95 31.74
C ASP A 247 12.41 16.51 31.27
N HIS A 248 13.02 16.34 30.12
CA HIS A 248 13.25 15.03 29.55
C HIS A 248 13.96 14.11 30.56
N LYS A 249 13.45 12.88 30.72
CA LYS A 249 13.86 12.00 31.83
C LYS A 249 15.34 11.59 31.78
N PHE A 250 15.90 11.49 30.57
CA PHE A 250 17.23 10.92 30.32
C PHE A 250 18.14 11.88 29.54
N ASP A 251 17.68 12.33 28.38
CA ASP A 251 18.37 13.36 27.60
C ASP A 251 18.32 14.74 28.29
N PRO A 252 19.35 15.58 28.12
CA PRO A 252 19.49 16.89 28.76
C PRO A 252 18.67 17.93 27.97
N ILE A 253 17.36 17.74 27.91
CA ILE A 253 16.41 18.63 27.23
C ILE A 253 15.38 19.08 28.27
N SER A 254 15.41 20.36 28.63
CA SER A 254 14.44 20.92 29.56
C SER A 254 13.06 21.11 28.91
N GLN A 255 12.02 21.18 29.74
CA GLN A 255 10.67 21.53 29.30
C GLN A 255 10.63 22.95 28.71
N GLU A 256 11.44 23.87 29.25
CA GLU A 256 11.57 25.22 28.71
C GLU A 256 12.10 25.18 27.26
N GLU A 257 13.18 24.44 26.99
CA GLU A 257 13.70 24.24 25.64
C GLU A 257 12.66 23.63 24.69
N TYR A 258 11.86 22.66 25.16
CA TYR A 258 10.76 22.11 24.36
C TYR A 258 9.77 23.20 23.93
N TYR A 259 9.29 24.04 24.84
CA TYR A 259 8.33 25.09 24.49
C TYR A 259 8.96 26.21 23.64
N ARG A 260 10.24 26.53 23.87
CA ARG A 260 11.02 27.42 23.00
C ARG A 260 11.12 26.87 21.58
N PHE A 261 11.36 25.57 21.44
CA PHE A 261 11.42 24.88 20.15
C PHE A 261 10.04 24.85 19.46
N ALA A 262 8.97 24.55 20.20
CA ALA A 262 7.59 24.58 19.71
C ALA A 262 7.18 25.98 19.19
N ALA A 263 7.62 27.04 19.87
CA ALA A 263 7.32 28.43 19.51
C ALA A 263 7.87 28.87 18.14
N ILE A 264 8.82 28.11 17.56
CA ILE A 264 9.28 28.30 16.18
C ILE A 264 8.11 28.10 15.19
N PHE A 265 7.23 27.14 15.46
CA PHE A 265 6.11 26.75 14.59
C PHE A 265 4.80 27.47 14.94
N GLU A 266 4.80 28.37 15.92
CA GLU A 266 3.63 29.08 16.47
C GLU A 266 2.63 29.56 15.40
N ARG A 267 3.12 30.14 14.30
CA ARG A 267 2.30 30.70 13.20
C ARG A 267 2.18 29.80 11.98
N THR A 268 2.77 28.62 12.03
CA THR A 268 2.77 27.64 10.94
C THR A 268 1.43 26.91 10.91
N ILE A 269 0.68 27.08 9.83
CA ILE A 269 -0.60 26.42 9.61
C ILE A 269 -0.58 25.69 8.27
N ARG A 270 -1.53 24.78 8.07
CA ARG A 270 -1.75 24.08 6.80
C ARG A 270 -2.68 24.90 5.91
N GLY A 271 -2.43 24.88 4.61
CA GLY A 271 -3.26 25.54 3.63
C GLY A 271 -2.98 25.03 2.22
N GLU A 272 -3.82 25.44 1.28
CA GLU A 272 -3.63 25.12 -0.13
C GLU A 272 -3.24 26.38 -0.91
N VAL A 273 -2.26 26.23 -1.79
CA VAL A 273 -1.78 27.29 -2.67
C VAL A 273 -1.63 26.79 -4.09
N GLU A 274 -1.96 27.63 -5.06
CA GLU A 274 -1.79 27.34 -6.48
C GLU A 274 -0.30 27.42 -6.85
N LEU A 275 0.29 26.29 -7.26
CA LEU A 275 1.70 26.19 -7.67
C LEU A 275 1.84 25.54 -9.04
N SER A 276 2.91 25.91 -9.75
CA SER A 276 3.30 25.21 -10.95
C SER A 276 3.71 23.77 -10.63
N THR A 277 3.16 22.80 -11.35
CA THR A 277 3.51 21.37 -11.22
C THR A 277 4.48 20.89 -12.30
N GLY A 278 5.03 21.80 -13.11
CA GLY A 278 5.86 21.47 -14.26
C GLY A 278 7.08 20.59 -13.94
N ALA A 279 7.61 20.70 -12.73
CA ALA A 279 8.76 19.91 -12.28
C ALA A 279 8.42 18.49 -11.80
N THR A 280 7.14 18.16 -11.61
CA THR A 280 6.68 16.84 -11.11
C THR A 280 5.55 16.28 -11.97
N SER A 281 4.30 16.61 -11.66
CA SER A 281 3.10 15.99 -12.24
C SER A 281 2.72 16.54 -13.62
N GLY A 282 3.61 17.30 -14.28
CA GLY A 282 3.45 17.86 -15.62
C GLY A 282 3.07 19.35 -15.65
N ALA A 283 3.03 19.93 -16.84
CA ALA A 283 2.73 21.36 -17.03
C ALA A 283 1.33 21.71 -16.52
N GLY A 284 1.24 22.78 -15.71
CA GLY A 284 -0.01 23.27 -15.15
C GLY A 284 0.20 24.00 -13.82
N VAL A 285 -0.86 24.64 -13.35
CA VAL A 285 -0.97 25.18 -11.99
C VAL A 285 -2.05 24.38 -11.28
N ARG A 286 -1.75 23.89 -10.08
CA ARG A 286 -2.65 23.06 -9.27
C ARG A 286 -2.62 23.53 -7.82
N PRO A 287 -3.71 23.31 -7.07
CA PRO A 287 -3.68 23.45 -5.61
C PRO A 287 -2.72 22.42 -5.03
N VAL A 288 -1.85 22.88 -4.13
CA VAL A 288 -0.87 22.07 -3.41
C VAL A 288 -1.07 22.26 -1.92
N LEU A 289 -1.16 21.16 -1.17
CA LEU A 289 -1.12 21.21 0.29
C LEU A 289 0.28 21.59 0.77
N VAL A 290 0.37 22.71 1.47
CA VAL A 290 1.61 23.25 2.04
C VAL A 290 1.39 23.62 3.50
N ALA A 291 2.48 23.87 4.21
CA ALA A 291 2.44 24.50 5.52
C ALA A 291 3.39 25.69 5.59
N GLY A 292 2.98 26.73 6.31
CA GLY A 292 3.71 27.99 6.41
C GLY A 292 2.92 29.08 7.12
N GLU A 293 3.43 30.30 7.05
CA GLU A 293 2.79 31.47 7.66
C GLU A 293 1.97 32.26 6.63
N GLY A 294 0.92 32.96 7.10
CA GLY A 294 0.11 33.83 6.24
C GLY A 294 -0.79 33.08 5.24
N LEU A 295 -0.95 31.77 5.38
CA LEU A 295 -1.82 30.96 4.54
C LEU A 295 -3.31 31.14 4.90
N LYS A 296 -4.18 30.81 3.96
CA LYS A 296 -5.60 30.56 4.29
C LYS A 296 -5.68 29.17 4.96
N PRO A 297 -6.23 29.07 6.19
CA PRO A 297 -6.38 27.78 6.84
C PRO A 297 -7.26 26.82 6.03
N LEU A 298 -6.99 25.52 6.12
CA LEU A 298 -7.88 24.50 5.56
C LEU A 298 -9.29 24.62 6.15
N PRO A 299 -10.35 24.30 5.38
CA PRO A 299 -11.72 24.27 5.89
C PRO A 299 -11.86 23.30 7.07
N ARG A 300 -12.53 23.75 8.13
CA ARG A 300 -12.93 22.93 9.27
C ARG A 300 -14.43 22.62 9.17
N LEU A 301 -14.87 21.44 9.61
CA LEU A 301 -16.29 21.05 9.63
C LEU A 301 -17.08 21.97 10.57
N TYR A 302 -16.48 22.32 11.70
CA TYR A 302 -16.95 23.34 12.62
C TYR A 302 -15.83 24.36 12.83
N ASN A 303 -16.13 25.66 12.72
CA ASN A 303 -15.13 26.73 12.82
C ASN A 303 -15.29 27.58 14.11
N PRO A 304 -14.75 27.14 15.26
CA PRO A 304 -15.02 27.84 16.51
C PRO A 304 -13.93 28.82 16.99
N GLY A 305 -12.84 29.04 16.26
CA GLY A 305 -11.72 29.85 16.76
C GLY A 305 -10.55 30.06 15.78
N PRO A 306 -9.47 30.75 16.21
CA PRO A 306 -8.35 31.07 15.33
C PRO A 306 -7.59 29.82 14.88
N ALA A 307 -6.86 29.94 13.76
CA ALA A 307 -6.02 28.86 13.24
C ALA A 307 -4.64 28.79 13.92
N PHE A 308 -4.20 29.87 14.54
CA PHE A 308 -2.96 29.97 15.32
C PHE A 308 -3.10 31.04 16.41
N TYR A 309 -2.17 31.04 17.36
CA TYR A 309 -2.05 32.06 18.40
C TYR A 309 -0.77 32.87 18.21
N THR A 310 -0.73 34.10 18.73
CA THR A 310 0.44 34.99 18.59
C THR A 310 1.45 34.86 19.72
N LYS A 311 1.17 34.00 20.69
CA LYS A 311 1.98 33.72 21.86
C LYS A 311 2.01 32.21 22.10
N THR A 312 3.18 31.72 22.45
CA THR A 312 3.38 30.36 22.94
C THR A 312 3.66 30.46 24.45
N TRP A 313 2.98 29.64 25.23
CA TRP A 313 3.09 29.63 26.69
C TRP A 313 3.83 28.38 27.13
N PHE A 314 4.63 28.51 28.19
CA PHE A 314 5.06 27.37 28.98
C PHE A 314 3.82 26.77 29.67
N LEU A 315 3.58 25.47 29.46
CA LEU A 315 2.45 24.77 30.07
C LEU A 315 2.95 23.79 31.12
N ARG A 316 2.58 24.02 32.39
CA ARG A 316 2.89 23.07 33.45
C ARG A 316 2.21 21.74 33.15
N ARG A 317 2.98 20.65 33.15
CA ARG A 317 2.51 19.31 32.80
C ARG A 317 1.87 19.18 31.41
N GLY A 318 2.15 20.11 30.50
CA GLY A 318 1.59 20.08 29.15
C GLY A 318 0.10 20.45 29.05
N ASP A 319 -0.49 20.98 30.13
CA ASP A 319 -1.92 21.33 30.18
C ASP A 319 -2.13 22.81 29.83
N VAL A 320 -2.92 23.07 28.78
CA VAL A 320 -3.26 24.42 28.31
C VAL A 320 -4.00 25.28 29.34
N LYS A 321 -4.56 24.66 30.39
CA LYS A 321 -5.19 25.36 31.51
C LYS A 321 -4.17 25.86 32.54
N LEU A 322 -2.94 25.35 32.51
CA LEU A 322 -1.88 25.63 33.47
C LEU A 322 -0.73 26.42 32.83
N LYS A 323 -1.06 27.53 32.17
CA LYS A 323 -0.09 28.48 31.61
C LYS A 323 0.72 29.14 32.72
N ASP A 324 2.03 29.24 32.52
CA ASP A 324 2.94 29.91 33.44
C ASP A 324 3.39 31.26 32.86
N HIS A 325 4.41 31.26 32.00
CA HIS A 325 4.94 32.43 31.30
C HIS A 325 4.96 32.26 29.78
N GLU A 326 5.06 33.38 29.06
CA GLU A 326 5.25 33.37 27.60
C GLU A 326 6.70 32.97 27.27
N VAL A 327 6.86 31.99 26.38
CA VAL A 327 8.18 31.51 25.93
C VAL A 327 8.58 32.21 24.63
N ARG A 328 9.88 32.45 24.47
CA ARG A 328 10.43 32.96 23.20
C ARG A 328 10.91 31.79 22.34
N PRO A 329 10.77 31.87 21.00
CA PRO A 329 11.31 30.85 20.11
C PRO A 329 12.80 30.64 20.34
N GLY A 330 13.22 29.37 20.32
CA GLY A 330 14.61 28.99 20.55
C GLY A 330 14.94 27.56 20.12
N TYR A 331 16.24 27.23 20.13
CA TYR A 331 16.75 25.92 19.74
C TYR A 331 17.03 25.05 20.97
N LEU A 332 17.54 23.84 20.76
CA LEU A 332 18.04 22.99 21.85
C LEU A 332 19.43 23.48 22.26
N ASP A 333 19.56 24.03 23.46
CA ASP A 333 20.80 24.64 23.95
C ASP A 333 21.91 23.60 24.08
N VAL A 334 21.55 22.34 24.39
CA VAL A 334 22.51 21.22 24.47
C VAL A 334 23.23 20.90 23.15
N LEU A 335 22.71 21.38 22.02
CA LEU A 335 23.32 21.22 20.69
C LEU A 335 24.00 22.51 20.19
N LEU A 336 24.02 23.57 21.00
CA LEU A 336 24.77 24.79 20.70
C LEU A 336 26.17 24.72 21.33
N PRO A 337 27.24 24.94 20.54
CA PRO A 337 28.57 25.10 21.10
C PRO A 337 28.65 26.31 22.03
N GLU A 338 29.61 26.29 22.95
CA GLU A 338 29.85 27.41 23.86
C GLU A 338 30.06 28.73 23.08
N GLY A 339 29.42 29.81 23.54
CA GLY A 339 29.47 31.13 22.91
C GLY A 339 28.65 31.28 21.62
N VAL A 340 28.04 30.20 21.11
CA VAL A 340 27.08 30.26 20.00
C VAL A 340 25.70 30.60 20.53
N THR A 341 24.99 31.50 19.86
CA THR A 341 23.63 31.88 20.23
C THR A 341 22.70 31.81 19.04
N GLU A 342 21.39 31.70 19.31
CA GLU A 342 20.33 31.58 18.30
C GLU A 342 20.34 32.72 17.26
N ARG A 343 20.88 33.88 17.63
CA ARG A 343 21.04 35.06 16.76
C ARG A 343 21.85 34.76 15.50
N GLN A 344 22.79 33.82 15.56
CA GLN A 344 23.65 33.46 14.42
C GLN A 344 22.90 32.71 13.32
N PHE A 345 21.74 32.10 13.65
CA PHE A 345 20.90 31.39 12.69
C PHE A 345 19.70 32.22 12.23
N SER A 346 19.47 33.40 12.84
CA SER A 346 18.32 34.25 12.55
C SER A 346 18.24 34.70 11.09
N GLY A 347 17.02 34.94 10.61
CA GLY A 347 16.75 35.44 9.26
C GLY A 347 17.29 36.84 8.98
N PRO A 348 17.22 37.32 7.73
CA PRO A 348 17.64 38.67 7.38
C PRO A 348 16.95 39.72 8.28
N LYS A 349 17.73 40.70 8.75
CA LYS A 349 17.24 41.76 9.65
C LYS A 349 16.12 42.61 9.02
N GLN A 350 16.08 42.69 7.68
CA GLN A 350 15.01 43.34 6.92
C GLN A 350 14.06 42.27 6.37
N GLN A 351 12.80 42.35 6.80
CA GLN A 351 11.73 41.45 6.39
C GLN A 351 10.99 42.08 5.19
N PRO A 352 11.17 41.57 3.95
CA PRO A 352 10.35 42.04 2.84
C PRO A 352 8.88 41.70 3.13
N LYS A 353 7.98 42.67 2.93
CA LYS A 353 6.53 42.42 3.02
C LYS A 353 6.11 41.51 1.86
N THR A 354 5.43 40.41 2.17
CA THR A 354 4.75 39.57 1.16
C THR A 354 3.25 39.80 1.31
N GLY A 355 2.68 40.69 0.47
CA GLY A 355 1.28 41.10 0.59
C GLY A 355 0.99 41.83 1.91
N THR A 356 -0.05 41.42 2.63
CA THR A 356 -0.44 41.98 3.94
C THR A 356 0.27 41.31 5.13
N HIS A 357 1.03 40.24 4.92
CA HIS A 357 1.68 39.44 5.96
C HIS A 357 3.19 39.73 6.04
N ARG A 358 3.74 39.72 7.27
CA ARG A 358 5.19 39.74 7.52
C ARG A 358 5.60 38.39 8.07
N PRO A 359 6.30 37.54 7.28
CA PRO A 359 6.78 36.25 7.77
C PRO A 359 7.81 36.45 8.88
N THR A 360 7.77 35.59 9.89
CA THR A 360 8.68 35.69 11.05
C THR A 360 10.09 35.22 10.74
N PHE A 361 10.27 34.41 9.69
CA PHE A 361 11.52 33.74 9.32
C PHE A 361 12.08 32.77 10.38
N ARG A 362 11.29 32.41 11.41
CA ARG A 362 11.71 31.49 12.49
C ARG A 362 12.08 30.11 11.94
N ARG A 363 11.28 29.57 11.00
CA ARG A 363 11.55 28.27 10.36
C ARG A 363 12.81 28.31 9.51
N SER A 364 13.08 29.40 8.78
CA SER A 364 14.33 29.56 8.04
C SER A 364 15.56 29.54 8.97
N GLY A 365 15.41 30.03 10.21
CA GLY A 365 16.46 29.98 11.22
C GLY A 365 16.70 28.57 11.73
N LEU A 366 15.61 27.85 12.07
CA LEU A 366 15.68 26.43 12.40
C LEU A 366 16.34 25.61 11.28
N ALA A 367 15.94 25.87 10.03
CA ALA A 367 16.49 25.21 8.85
C ALA A 367 18.02 25.41 8.74
N ARG A 368 18.52 26.62 9.00
CA ARG A 368 19.96 26.90 9.06
C ARG A 368 20.65 26.19 10.23
N TRP A 369 20.06 26.21 11.42
CA TRP A 369 20.63 25.57 12.60
C TRP A 369 20.71 24.04 12.46
N VAL A 370 19.64 23.38 12.01
CA VAL A 370 19.60 21.91 11.82
C VAL A 370 20.65 21.44 10.81
N THR A 371 21.05 22.28 9.86
CA THR A 371 21.96 21.91 8.77
C THR A 371 23.38 22.49 8.89
N ASP A 372 23.66 23.36 9.87
CA ASP A 372 25.01 23.87 10.12
C ASP A 372 25.84 22.81 10.85
N SER A 373 26.83 22.25 10.17
CA SER A 373 27.71 21.17 10.66
C SER A 373 28.79 21.63 11.65
N ARG A 374 28.94 22.92 11.88
CA ARG A 374 30.00 23.49 12.74
C ARG A 374 29.46 24.10 14.01
N ARG A 375 28.37 24.86 13.88
CA ARG A 375 27.78 25.68 14.94
C ARG A 375 26.38 25.23 15.34
N GLY A 376 25.73 24.39 14.53
CA GLY A 376 24.38 23.89 14.78
C GLY A 376 24.36 22.37 14.92
N ALA A 377 23.21 21.77 14.59
CA ALA A 377 22.97 20.35 14.75
C ALA A 377 23.34 19.50 13.51
N GLY A 378 24.06 20.06 12.54
CA GLY A 378 24.32 19.40 11.26
C GLY A 378 25.15 18.11 11.37
N HIS A 379 26.03 17.98 12.36
CA HIS A 379 26.76 16.73 12.61
C HIS A 379 25.81 15.60 13.04
N LEU A 380 24.84 15.90 13.90
CA LEU A 380 23.83 14.94 14.34
C LEU A 380 22.88 14.59 13.20
N LEU A 381 22.43 15.58 12.41
CA LEU A 381 21.64 15.34 11.20
C LEU A 381 22.36 14.37 10.24
N ALA A 382 23.66 14.59 10.03
CA ALA A 382 24.48 13.74 9.17
C ALA A 382 24.57 12.30 9.70
N ARG A 383 24.83 12.10 11.01
CA ARG A 383 24.82 10.78 11.65
C ARG A 383 23.49 10.06 11.45
N VAL A 384 22.39 10.77 11.68
CA VAL A 384 21.03 10.24 11.59
C VAL A 384 20.72 9.75 10.17
N ILE A 385 20.98 10.56 9.13
CA ILE A 385 20.67 10.14 7.74
C ILE A 385 21.59 9.04 7.23
N VAL A 386 22.90 9.06 7.51
CA VAL A 386 23.80 7.98 7.05
C VAL A 386 23.49 6.66 7.76
N ASN A 387 23.04 6.70 9.02
CA ASN A 387 22.55 5.53 9.73
C ASN A 387 21.32 4.93 9.04
N ARG A 388 20.37 5.76 8.55
CA ARG A 388 19.20 5.28 7.79
C ARG A 388 19.58 4.72 6.43
N VAL A 389 20.51 5.35 5.71
CA VAL A 389 21.05 4.81 4.44
C VAL A 389 21.67 3.43 4.68
N TRP A 390 22.47 3.29 5.73
CA TRP A 390 23.04 2.01 6.14
C TRP A 390 21.96 0.99 6.51
N GLN A 391 21.01 1.39 7.36
CA GLN A 391 19.90 0.55 7.81
C GLN A 391 19.10 -0.03 6.64
N HIS A 392 18.71 0.78 5.66
CA HIS A 392 17.91 0.27 4.55
C HIS A 392 18.68 -0.70 3.65
N HIS A 393 20.01 -0.52 3.52
CA HIS A 393 20.87 -1.47 2.82
C HIS A 393 21.06 -2.78 3.59
N PHE A 394 21.29 -2.74 4.90
CA PHE A 394 21.67 -3.91 5.71
C PHE A 394 20.52 -4.56 6.50
N GLY A 395 19.38 -3.88 6.65
CA GLY A 395 18.25 -4.28 7.50
C GLY A 395 18.40 -3.84 8.96
N ARG A 396 19.56 -3.31 9.33
CA ARG A 396 19.90 -2.84 10.68
C ARG A 396 20.83 -1.64 10.58
N GLY A 397 20.56 -0.59 11.36
CA GLY A 397 21.44 0.58 11.47
C GLY A 397 22.72 0.30 12.27
N LEU A 398 23.73 1.15 12.10
CA LEU A 398 24.89 1.18 13.00
C LEU A 398 24.43 1.49 14.42
N VAL A 399 23.50 2.44 14.56
CA VAL A 399 22.61 2.64 15.71
C VAL A 399 21.30 1.92 15.39
N SER A 400 20.94 0.90 16.18
CA SER A 400 19.77 0.06 15.92
C SER A 400 18.43 0.72 16.30
N THR A 401 18.46 1.93 16.88
CA THR A 401 17.31 2.78 17.19
C THR A 401 17.34 4.05 16.31
N PRO A 402 16.92 4.01 15.03
CA PRO A 402 17.21 5.08 14.08
C PRO A 402 16.54 6.44 14.36
N ASN A 403 15.57 6.49 15.27
CA ASN A 403 14.90 7.72 15.73
C ASN A 403 15.32 8.14 17.15
N ASP A 404 16.24 7.41 17.78
CA ASP A 404 16.70 7.68 19.14
C ASP A 404 18.22 7.46 19.25
N PHE A 405 18.94 8.58 19.23
CA PHE A 405 20.38 8.76 19.42
C PHE A 405 20.67 9.35 20.81
N GLY A 406 19.65 9.50 21.66
CA GLY A 406 19.77 9.95 23.05
C GLY A 406 20.35 8.85 23.95
N ASP A 407 20.20 9.02 25.26
CA ASP A 407 20.71 8.09 26.28
C ASP A 407 19.99 6.74 26.27
N GLN A 408 18.68 6.73 25.98
CA GLN A 408 17.88 5.50 25.87
C GLN A 408 18.06 4.79 24.53
N GLY A 409 18.60 5.50 23.53
CA GLY A 409 18.99 4.95 22.25
C GLY A 409 20.14 3.95 22.37
N GLN A 410 20.18 2.99 21.44
CA GLN A 410 21.29 2.04 21.37
C GLN A 410 22.56 2.73 20.85
N ARG A 411 23.68 2.53 21.54
CA ARG A 411 24.98 3.04 21.07
C ARG A 411 25.36 2.45 19.70
N PRO A 412 26.09 3.19 18.86
CA PRO A 412 26.53 2.68 17.57
C PRO A 412 27.44 1.47 17.75
N THR A 413 27.19 0.41 16.99
CA THR A 413 28.08 -0.76 16.91
C THR A 413 29.47 -0.37 16.42
N HIS A 414 29.56 0.57 15.47
CA HIS A 414 30.80 1.07 14.89
C HIS A 414 30.82 2.61 14.93
N PRO A 415 31.16 3.25 16.07
CA PRO A 415 31.10 4.71 16.21
C PRO A 415 32.00 5.44 15.21
N GLY A 416 33.24 4.98 15.02
CA GLY A 416 34.16 5.59 14.05
C GLY A 416 33.67 5.50 12.61
N LEU A 417 32.98 4.42 12.24
CA LEU A 417 32.38 4.28 10.91
C LEU A 417 31.20 5.24 10.71
N LEU A 418 30.36 5.39 11.74
CA LEU A 418 29.23 6.31 11.71
C LEU A 418 29.71 7.76 11.50
N ASP A 419 30.71 8.17 12.27
CA ASP A 419 31.28 9.52 12.18
C ASP A 419 32.03 9.75 10.87
N TRP A 420 32.76 8.73 10.38
CA TRP A 420 33.40 8.78 9.07
C TRP A 420 32.37 8.93 7.94
N LEU A 421 31.31 8.13 7.93
CA LEU A 421 30.24 8.26 6.91
C LEU A 421 29.53 9.61 6.98
N ALA A 422 29.28 10.14 8.18
CA ALA A 422 28.71 11.46 8.36
C ALA A 422 29.64 12.56 7.83
N SER A 423 30.95 12.42 8.05
CA SER A 423 31.97 13.33 7.52
C SER A 423 32.06 13.24 5.98
N GLU A 424 32.01 12.03 5.40
CA GLU A 424 31.97 11.82 3.95
C GLU A 424 30.72 12.47 3.33
N LEU A 425 29.56 12.39 3.97
CA LEU A 425 28.35 13.04 3.49
C LEU A 425 28.53 14.57 3.42
N ILE A 426 29.02 15.17 4.51
CA ILE A 426 29.25 16.61 4.58
C ILE A 426 30.30 17.03 3.54
N GLY A 427 31.41 16.28 3.44
CA GLY A 427 32.50 16.54 2.49
C GLY A 427 32.08 16.44 1.03
N ASN A 428 31.14 15.55 0.70
CA ASN A 428 30.55 15.41 -0.64
C ASN A 428 29.35 16.34 -0.89
N GLY A 429 29.23 17.43 -0.12
CA GLY A 429 28.19 18.45 -0.32
C GLY A 429 26.78 17.91 -0.04
N TRP A 430 26.64 17.04 0.95
CA TRP A 430 25.37 16.46 1.42
C TRP A 430 24.63 15.58 0.40
N ARG A 431 25.30 15.14 -0.67
CA ARG A 431 24.69 14.25 -1.66
C ARG A 431 24.63 12.81 -1.16
N LEU A 432 23.49 12.15 -1.31
CA LEU A 432 23.29 10.80 -0.80
C LEU A 432 23.80 9.73 -1.76
N LYS A 433 23.75 9.94 -3.09
CA LYS A 433 24.21 8.93 -4.07
C LYS A 433 25.67 8.52 -3.88
N PRO A 434 26.63 9.42 -3.60
CA PRO A 434 28.00 9.04 -3.24
C PRO A 434 28.06 8.08 -2.03
N ILE A 435 27.24 8.31 -1.00
CA ILE A 435 27.19 7.45 0.19
C ILE A 435 26.58 6.07 -0.15
N HIS A 436 25.49 6.01 -0.93
CA HIS A 436 24.98 4.74 -1.43
C HIS A 436 26.05 3.99 -2.23
N ARG A 437 26.79 4.69 -3.09
CA ARG A 437 27.86 4.10 -3.91
C ARG A 437 28.98 3.52 -3.04
N LEU A 438 29.42 4.23 -2.00
CA LEU A 438 30.42 3.74 -1.05
C LEU A 438 29.97 2.45 -0.38
N VAL A 439 28.73 2.43 0.15
CA VAL A 439 28.14 1.24 0.80
C VAL A 439 28.04 0.07 -0.19
N LEU A 440 27.47 0.30 -1.37
CA LEU A 440 27.24 -0.75 -2.39
C LEU A 440 28.55 -1.30 -2.97
N SER A 441 29.64 -0.54 -2.91
CA SER A 441 30.96 -0.97 -3.41
C SER A 441 31.75 -1.80 -2.39
N SER A 442 31.40 -1.75 -1.11
CA SER A 442 32.10 -2.42 -0.01
C SER A 442 32.09 -3.95 -0.14
N ALA A 443 33.15 -4.61 0.35
CA ALA A 443 33.18 -6.06 0.55
C ALA A 443 32.08 -6.48 1.53
N THR A 444 31.82 -5.65 2.54
CA THR A 444 30.78 -5.86 3.55
C THR A 444 29.40 -6.05 2.94
N TYR A 445 28.98 -5.16 2.02
CA TYR A 445 27.70 -5.28 1.30
C TYR A 445 27.65 -6.52 0.40
N ARG A 446 28.80 -6.95 -0.13
CA ARG A 446 28.92 -8.04 -1.12
C ARG A 446 29.08 -9.43 -0.50
N GLN A 447 29.08 -9.54 0.82
CA GLN A 447 29.11 -10.83 1.52
C GLN A 447 27.91 -11.72 1.17
N ALA A 448 28.12 -13.03 1.23
CA ALA A 448 27.10 -14.07 1.21
C ALA A 448 26.49 -14.25 2.60
N VAL A 449 25.35 -14.93 2.66
CA VAL A 449 24.78 -15.44 3.90
C VAL A 449 25.75 -16.44 4.53
N LEU A 450 25.79 -16.53 5.87
CA LEU A 450 26.59 -17.55 6.55
C LEU A 450 25.98 -18.95 6.32
N ASN A 451 26.82 -20.00 6.27
CA ASN A 451 26.38 -21.40 6.19
C ASN A 451 25.80 -21.94 7.52
N ARG A 452 25.29 -21.05 8.36
CA ARG A 452 24.63 -21.31 9.65
C ARG A 452 23.73 -20.13 9.99
N ALA A 453 22.81 -20.32 10.94
CA ALA A 453 22.03 -19.21 11.47
C ALA A 453 22.96 -18.11 12.05
N GLN A 454 22.65 -16.86 11.73
CA GLN A 454 23.37 -15.71 12.27
C GLN A 454 22.95 -15.46 13.72
N THR A 455 23.91 -15.16 14.59
CA THR A 455 23.63 -14.66 15.96
C THR A 455 23.43 -13.14 15.94
N GLU A 456 22.87 -12.58 17.02
CA GLU A 456 22.78 -11.12 17.20
C GLU A 456 24.17 -10.45 17.10
N GLN A 457 25.21 -11.12 17.60
CA GLN A 457 26.58 -10.64 17.48
C GLN A 457 27.07 -10.64 16.02
N ASP A 458 26.77 -11.68 15.23
CA ASP A 458 27.13 -11.70 13.81
C ASP A 458 26.39 -10.57 13.04
N GLN A 459 25.13 -10.29 13.39
CA GLN A 459 24.34 -9.20 12.80
C GLN A 459 24.91 -7.82 13.19
N ALA A 460 25.24 -7.61 14.47
CA ALA A 460 25.82 -6.36 14.96
C ALA A 460 27.22 -6.08 14.37
N LEU A 461 27.96 -7.13 14.03
CA LEU A 461 29.26 -7.04 13.34
C LEU A 461 29.14 -6.92 11.81
N PHE A 462 27.92 -6.99 11.25
CA PHE A 462 27.68 -7.06 9.80
C PHE A 462 28.49 -8.18 9.11
N ARG A 463 28.65 -9.30 9.82
CA ARG A 463 29.42 -10.45 9.38
C ARG A 463 28.50 -11.46 8.68
N GLY A 464 28.58 -11.46 7.37
CA GLY A 464 27.64 -12.20 6.52
C GLY A 464 26.32 -11.46 6.36
N ARG A 465 25.65 -11.74 5.25
CA ARG A 465 24.40 -11.07 4.90
C ARG A 465 23.20 -11.72 5.61
N ALA A 466 22.33 -10.88 6.18
CA ALA A 466 21.04 -11.32 6.68
C ALA A 466 20.03 -11.49 5.53
N VAL A 467 19.28 -12.59 5.57
CA VAL A 467 18.14 -12.82 4.68
C VAL A 467 17.00 -11.90 5.13
N ARG A 468 16.39 -11.18 4.18
CA ARG A 468 15.36 -10.17 4.47
C ARG A 468 14.12 -10.40 3.62
N ARG A 469 12.94 -10.34 4.25
CA ARG A 469 11.67 -10.30 3.53
C ARG A 469 11.57 -8.97 2.76
N LEU A 470 11.07 -9.04 1.54
CA LEU A 470 10.70 -7.87 0.76
C LEU A 470 9.54 -7.14 1.45
N GLU A 471 9.56 -5.82 1.38
CA GLU A 471 8.44 -5.00 1.84
C GLU A 471 7.23 -5.17 0.93
N ALA A 472 6.04 -4.88 1.46
CA ALA A 472 4.75 -4.96 0.77
C ALA A 472 4.77 -4.37 -0.65
N GLU A 473 5.35 -3.18 -0.80
CA GLU A 473 5.48 -2.45 -2.07
C GLU A 473 6.30 -3.24 -3.08
N SER A 474 7.43 -3.81 -2.66
CA SER A 474 8.29 -4.60 -3.55
C SER A 474 7.66 -5.93 -3.94
N ILE A 475 6.91 -6.58 -3.05
CA ILE A 475 6.16 -7.80 -3.38
C ILE A 475 5.09 -7.47 -4.44
N ARG A 476 4.27 -6.45 -4.20
CA ARG A 476 3.22 -6.02 -5.12
C ARG A 476 3.78 -5.56 -6.46
N ASP A 477 4.79 -4.71 -6.45
CA ASP A 477 5.39 -4.18 -7.68
C ASP A 477 6.05 -5.31 -8.49
N SER A 478 6.64 -6.32 -7.84
CA SER A 478 7.19 -7.50 -8.53
C SER A 478 6.11 -8.29 -9.26
N LEU A 479 4.93 -8.47 -8.65
CA LEU A 479 3.78 -9.12 -9.29
C LEU A 479 3.31 -8.35 -10.53
N LEU A 480 3.43 -7.03 -10.54
CA LEU A 480 3.08 -6.20 -11.70
C LEU A 480 4.14 -6.24 -12.80
N VAL A 481 5.43 -6.12 -12.44
CA VAL A 481 6.56 -6.09 -13.39
C VAL A 481 6.69 -7.39 -14.18
N LEU A 482 6.32 -8.53 -13.58
CA LEU A 482 6.34 -9.82 -14.27
C LEU A 482 5.20 -10.00 -15.26
N GLY A 483 4.20 -9.11 -15.26
CA GLY A 483 3.05 -9.16 -16.16
C GLY A 483 3.03 -8.04 -17.20
N ASP A 484 1.96 -8.05 -18.00
CA ASP A 484 1.67 -7.09 -19.08
C ASP A 484 1.03 -5.76 -18.60
N ARG A 485 1.00 -5.51 -17.29
CA ARG A 485 0.25 -4.40 -16.70
C ARG A 485 1.08 -3.32 -16.03
N PHE A 486 2.40 -3.47 -15.90
CA PHE A 486 3.20 -2.49 -15.15
C PHE A 486 3.20 -1.09 -15.80
N ASP A 487 2.67 -0.09 -15.09
CA ASP A 487 2.74 1.33 -15.47
C ASP A 487 3.88 2.02 -14.69
N GLY A 488 5.00 2.25 -15.38
CA GLY A 488 6.17 2.94 -14.83
C GLY A 488 6.05 4.46 -14.74
N ARG A 489 4.87 5.05 -15.04
CA ARG A 489 4.68 6.50 -14.99
C ARG A 489 4.80 7.05 -13.57
N MET A 490 5.67 8.03 -13.44
CA MET A 490 5.93 8.75 -12.20
C MET A 490 4.96 9.92 -11.97
N PHE A 491 4.82 10.29 -10.70
CA PHE A 491 4.13 11.50 -10.21
C PHE A 491 2.62 11.55 -10.46
N GLY A 492 1.94 12.54 -9.88
CA GLY A 492 0.49 12.73 -10.03
C GLY A 492 -0.33 11.99 -8.97
N PRO A 493 -1.64 12.22 -8.93
CA PRO A 493 -2.50 11.74 -7.84
C PRO A 493 -2.47 10.22 -7.70
N GLY A 494 -2.58 9.76 -6.44
CA GLY A 494 -2.71 8.35 -6.14
C GLY A 494 -4.13 7.81 -6.36
N SER A 495 -4.28 6.48 -6.28
CA SER A 495 -5.57 5.79 -6.37
C SER A 495 -5.77 4.83 -5.19
N LEU A 496 -7.03 4.65 -4.77
CA LEU A 496 -7.45 3.59 -3.83
C LEU A 496 -7.75 2.26 -4.54
N ASP A 497 -7.73 2.24 -5.87
CA ASP A 497 -7.92 1.00 -6.63
C ASP A 497 -6.70 0.07 -6.48
N SER A 498 -6.87 -1.02 -5.72
CA SER A 498 -5.84 -2.07 -5.56
C SER A 498 -5.39 -2.70 -6.90
N GLY A 499 -6.24 -2.62 -7.93
CA GLY A 499 -5.97 -3.07 -9.29
C GLY A 499 -5.17 -2.08 -10.16
N ASN A 500 -4.79 -0.91 -9.63
CA ASN A 500 -4.07 0.11 -10.38
C ASN A 500 -2.70 -0.40 -10.85
N PRO A 501 -2.33 -0.23 -12.13
CA PRO A 501 -1.09 -0.76 -12.71
C PRO A 501 0.21 -0.06 -12.24
N ARG A 502 0.11 1.08 -11.57
CA ARG A 502 1.26 1.86 -11.12
C ARG A 502 1.94 1.23 -9.92
N ARG A 503 3.18 1.66 -9.68
CA ARG A 503 3.93 1.33 -8.47
C ARG A 503 3.14 1.67 -7.20
N ALA A 504 3.33 0.84 -6.17
CA ALA A 504 2.65 0.97 -4.88
C ALA A 504 2.89 2.32 -4.19
N VAL A 505 4.03 2.99 -4.44
CA VAL A 505 4.29 4.35 -3.91
C VAL A 505 3.28 5.39 -4.42
N TYR A 506 2.59 5.13 -5.53
CA TYR A 506 1.53 5.97 -6.08
C TYR A 506 0.13 5.50 -5.69
N PHE A 507 0.00 4.63 -4.69
CA PHE A 507 -1.28 4.40 -4.06
C PHE A 507 -1.66 5.59 -3.21
N ARG A 508 -2.97 5.89 -3.17
CA ARG A 508 -3.46 6.89 -2.22
C ARG A 508 -3.35 6.30 -0.82
N VAL A 509 -2.60 6.95 0.04
CA VAL A 509 -2.45 6.54 1.44
C VAL A 509 -3.60 7.12 2.26
N LYS A 510 -4.70 6.37 2.39
CA LYS A 510 -5.84 6.74 3.25
C LYS A 510 -5.77 5.99 4.57
N ARG A 511 -5.71 6.71 5.69
CA ARG A 511 -5.43 6.15 7.02
C ARG A 511 -6.49 5.15 7.49
N SER A 512 -7.77 5.41 7.22
CA SER A 512 -8.89 4.51 7.54
C SER A 512 -9.08 3.34 6.56
N GLN A 513 -8.40 3.36 5.42
CA GLN A 513 -8.62 2.41 4.33
C GLN A 513 -7.30 1.95 3.68
N PRO A 514 -6.43 1.25 4.43
CA PRO A 514 -5.19 0.70 3.87
C PRO A 514 -5.49 -0.39 2.84
N ASP A 515 -4.60 -0.54 1.84
CA ASP A 515 -4.70 -1.65 0.89
C ASP A 515 -4.55 -3.01 1.63
N PRO A 516 -5.48 -3.96 1.46
CA PRO A 516 -5.45 -5.21 2.23
C PRO A 516 -4.20 -6.07 2.03
N LEU A 517 -3.66 -6.13 0.80
CA LEU A 517 -2.44 -6.90 0.53
C LEU A 517 -1.25 -6.22 1.18
N MET A 518 -1.16 -4.90 1.07
CA MET A 518 -0.04 -4.16 1.65
C MET A 518 -0.06 -4.18 3.18
N ALA A 519 -1.23 -3.98 3.79
CA ALA A 519 -1.41 -4.07 5.24
C ALA A 519 -0.98 -5.45 5.77
N LEU A 520 -1.34 -6.53 5.07
CA LEU A 520 -0.96 -7.89 5.42
C LEU A 520 0.56 -8.14 5.40
N PHE A 521 1.31 -7.38 4.59
CA PHE A 521 2.77 -7.45 4.48
C PHE A 521 3.48 -6.32 5.22
N ASP A 522 2.87 -5.81 6.30
CA ASP A 522 3.41 -4.83 7.25
C ASP A 522 3.60 -3.42 6.64
N LEU A 523 2.55 -2.87 6.01
CA LEU A 523 2.46 -1.44 5.72
C LEU A 523 2.66 -0.62 7.01
N PRO A 524 3.41 0.49 7.00
CA PRO A 524 3.72 1.25 8.20
C PRO A 524 2.48 1.95 8.75
N ASP A 525 2.52 2.23 10.05
CA ASP A 525 1.58 3.18 10.64
C ASP A 525 1.85 4.58 10.05
N THR A 526 0.77 5.30 9.77
CA THR A 526 0.78 6.66 9.21
C THR A 526 0.24 7.69 10.18
N LEU A 527 -0.14 7.29 11.40
CA LEU A 527 -0.45 8.17 12.52
C LEU A 527 0.82 8.67 13.22
N GLN A 528 1.91 7.89 13.17
CA GLN A 528 3.21 8.23 13.74
C GLN A 528 4.34 7.89 12.76
N GLY A 529 5.52 8.49 12.96
CA GLY A 529 6.68 8.22 12.12
C GLY A 529 7.23 6.81 12.33
N THR A 530 7.39 6.04 11.27
CA THR A 530 7.87 4.64 11.33
C THR A 530 9.30 4.55 10.79
N ALA A 531 10.29 4.45 11.69
CA ALA A 531 11.69 4.27 11.29
C ALA A 531 12.12 2.82 11.04
N ILE A 532 11.44 1.86 11.68
CA ILE A 532 11.62 0.43 11.46
C ILE A 532 10.23 -0.18 11.32
N ARG A 533 9.97 -0.85 10.20
CA ARG A 533 8.75 -1.64 10.04
C ARG A 533 8.91 -2.98 10.75
N SER A 534 7.85 -3.45 11.39
CA SER A 534 7.75 -4.84 11.81
C SER A 534 7.84 -5.76 10.58
N SER A 535 8.41 -6.95 10.74
CA SER A 535 8.40 -7.99 9.71
C SER A 535 7.77 -9.24 10.31
N THR A 536 6.46 -9.37 10.14
CA THR A 536 5.67 -10.52 10.58
C THR A 536 5.80 -11.68 9.58
N ILE A 537 5.70 -12.90 10.10
CA ILE A 537 5.60 -14.14 9.34
C ILE A 537 4.37 -14.86 9.86
N VAL A 538 3.25 -14.74 9.14
CA VAL A 538 1.94 -15.25 9.59
C VAL A 538 1.24 -16.03 8.48
N SER A 539 0.51 -17.08 8.84
CA SER A 539 -0.20 -17.95 7.88
C SER A 539 -1.11 -17.21 6.89
N PRO A 540 -1.82 -16.12 7.27
CA PRO A 540 -2.62 -15.35 6.32
C PRO A 540 -1.83 -14.78 5.14
N GLN A 541 -0.55 -14.45 5.30
CA GLN A 541 0.31 -13.98 4.19
C GLN A 541 0.46 -15.06 3.11
N ALA A 542 0.72 -16.31 3.53
CA ALA A 542 0.83 -17.44 2.60
C ALA A 542 -0.51 -17.73 1.91
N LEU A 543 -1.62 -17.71 2.64
CA LEU A 543 -2.96 -17.91 2.08
C LEU A 543 -3.35 -16.81 1.08
N ALA A 544 -2.94 -15.56 1.33
CA ALA A 544 -3.16 -14.45 0.42
C ALA A 544 -2.30 -14.56 -0.85
N LEU A 545 -1.08 -15.08 -0.78
CA LEU A 545 -0.30 -15.41 -1.98
C LEU A 545 -0.94 -16.54 -2.78
N LEU A 546 -1.44 -17.57 -2.08
CA LEU A 546 -2.08 -18.72 -2.72
C LEU A 546 -3.43 -18.38 -3.35
N ASN A 547 -4.23 -17.46 -2.81
CA ASN A 547 -5.62 -17.28 -3.26
C ASN A 547 -5.99 -15.83 -3.61
N GLY A 548 -5.10 -14.89 -3.34
CA GLY A 548 -5.39 -13.46 -3.47
C GLY A 548 -5.69 -13.05 -4.91
N PRO A 549 -6.72 -12.22 -5.15
CA PRO A 549 -7.13 -11.84 -6.50
C PRO A 549 -6.05 -11.05 -7.25
N VAL A 550 -5.23 -10.27 -6.54
CA VAL A 550 -4.06 -9.57 -7.13
C VAL A 550 -3.03 -10.57 -7.64
N VAL A 551 -2.72 -11.60 -6.84
CA VAL A 551 -1.71 -12.61 -7.18
C VAL A 551 -2.19 -13.50 -8.32
N ARG A 552 -3.46 -13.96 -8.29
CA ARG A 552 -4.04 -14.74 -9.40
C ARG A 552 -4.06 -13.97 -10.72
N ARG A 553 -4.39 -12.67 -10.68
CA ARG A 553 -4.31 -11.81 -11.88
C ARG A 553 -2.89 -11.64 -12.38
N ALA A 554 -1.92 -11.46 -11.48
CA ALA A 554 -0.51 -11.38 -11.83
C ALA A 554 -0.01 -12.69 -12.45
N ALA A 555 -0.39 -13.84 -11.90
CA ALA A 555 0.00 -15.15 -12.41
C ALA A 555 -0.56 -15.40 -13.82
N ALA A 556 -1.83 -15.05 -14.04
CA ALA A 556 -2.46 -15.14 -15.36
C ALA A 556 -1.83 -14.18 -16.38
N SER A 557 -1.47 -12.97 -15.96
CA SER A 557 -0.78 -11.98 -16.80
C SER A 557 0.63 -12.45 -17.16
N PHE A 558 1.39 -12.97 -16.20
CA PHE A 558 2.75 -13.48 -16.41
C PHE A 558 2.76 -14.71 -17.32
N ALA A 559 1.87 -15.68 -17.09
CA ALA A 559 1.73 -16.85 -17.96
C ALA A 559 1.39 -16.46 -19.41
N ARG A 560 0.48 -15.51 -19.60
CA ARG A 560 0.14 -14.97 -20.92
C ARG A 560 1.35 -14.33 -21.59
N GLN A 561 2.11 -13.52 -20.86
CA GLN A 561 3.29 -12.86 -21.39
C GLN A 561 4.38 -13.87 -21.79
N LEU A 562 4.63 -14.90 -20.98
CA LEU A 562 5.55 -15.99 -21.33
C LEU A 562 5.14 -16.67 -22.64
N ARG A 563 3.85 -16.96 -22.81
CA ARG A 563 3.31 -17.59 -24.05
C ARG A 563 3.39 -16.67 -25.25
N GLN A 564 3.14 -15.37 -25.08
CA GLN A 564 3.23 -14.37 -26.15
C GLN A 564 4.67 -14.16 -26.62
N ASP A 565 5.62 -14.06 -25.69
CA ASP A 565 7.04 -13.86 -25.99
C ASP A 565 7.67 -15.13 -26.58
N ARG A 566 7.13 -16.31 -26.25
CA ARG A 566 7.68 -17.63 -26.61
C ARG A 566 6.61 -18.57 -27.19
N PRO A 567 5.95 -18.23 -28.32
CA PRO A 567 4.78 -18.96 -28.81
C PRO A 567 5.06 -20.41 -29.23
N ARG A 568 6.33 -20.72 -29.57
CA ARG A 568 6.77 -22.05 -30.03
C ARG A 568 7.76 -22.73 -29.07
N ALA A 569 7.94 -22.19 -27.86
CA ALA A 569 8.84 -22.79 -26.89
C ALA A 569 8.27 -24.09 -26.32
N ASP A 570 9.16 -25.04 -26.05
CA ASP A 570 8.84 -26.22 -25.25
C ASP A 570 8.68 -25.87 -23.77
N LEU A 571 8.22 -26.84 -22.97
CA LEU A 571 8.00 -26.64 -21.54
C LEU A 571 9.29 -26.25 -20.81
N SER A 572 10.41 -26.87 -21.15
CA SER A 572 11.70 -26.57 -20.50
C SER A 572 12.12 -25.12 -20.72
N THR A 573 11.99 -24.62 -21.94
CA THR A 573 12.32 -23.23 -22.30
C THR A 573 11.39 -22.25 -21.59
N LEU A 574 10.09 -22.55 -21.48
CA LEU A 574 9.13 -21.72 -20.75
C LEU A 574 9.47 -21.66 -19.25
N VAL A 575 9.77 -22.80 -18.63
CA VAL A 575 10.15 -22.85 -17.21
C VAL A 575 11.47 -22.10 -16.98
N ARG A 576 12.47 -22.24 -17.85
CA ARG A 576 13.71 -21.45 -17.76
C ARG A 576 13.40 -19.96 -17.79
N ASP A 577 12.68 -19.47 -18.81
CA ASP A 577 12.34 -18.04 -18.93
C ASP A 577 11.54 -17.53 -17.72
N LEU A 578 10.65 -18.37 -17.16
CA LEU A 578 9.93 -18.10 -15.93
C LEU A 578 10.89 -17.83 -14.76
N PHE A 579 11.84 -18.74 -14.49
CA PHE A 579 12.82 -18.58 -13.39
C PHE A 579 13.74 -17.37 -13.62
N VAL A 580 14.15 -17.13 -14.86
CA VAL A 580 14.96 -15.96 -15.22
C VAL A 580 14.22 -14.67 -14.86
N ARG A 581 12.95 -14.55 -15.21
CA ARG A 581 12.17 -13.33 -14.97
C ARG A 581 11.81 -13.20 -13.49
N ALA A 582 11.35 -14.26 -12.84
CA ALA A 582 10.92 -14.23 -11.43
C ALA A 582 12.09 -14.07 -10.45
N PHE A 583 13.19 -14.78 -10.69
CA PHE A 583 14.31 -14.88 -9.74
C PHE A 583 15.59 -14.19 -10.22
N GLY A 584 15.75 -13.94 -11.53
CA GLY A 584 16.99 -13.41 -12.09
C GLY A 584 18.05 -14.50 -12.32
N ARG A 585 17.68 -15.78 -12.23
CA ARG A 585 18.57 -16.95 -12.34
C ARG A 585 17.94 -18.06 -13.18
N GLU A 586 18.77 -18.97 -13.66
CA GLU A 586 18.28 -20.20 -14.29
C GLU A 586 17.70 -21.15 -13.22
N ALA A 587 16.71 -21.94 -13.63
CA ALA A 587 16.22 -23.07 -12.86
C ALA A 587 17.31 -24.15 -12.76
N THR A 588 17.44 -24.76 -11.58
CA THR A 588 18.27 -25.96 -11.40
C THR A 588 17.63 -27.16 -12.11
N PRO A 589 18.37 -28.24 -12.39
CA PRO A 589 17.79 -29.44 -12.99
C PRO A 589 16.58 -29.98 -12.21
N ALA A 590 16.67 -30.05 -10.87
CA ALA A 590 15.57 -30.52 -10.03
C ALA A 590 14.33 -29.61 -10.09
N GLU A 591 14.52 -28.29 -10.17
CA GLU A 591 13.41 -27.32 -10.33
C GLU A 591 12.76 -27.41 -11.71
N LEU A 592 13.55 -27.67 -12.77
CA LEU A 592 13.02 -27.92 -14.11
C LEU A 592 12.15 -29.17 -14.14
N ASP A 593 12.65 -30.26 -13.57
CA ASP A 593 11.94 -31.54 -13.54
C ASP A 593 10.64 -31.43 -12.72
N ALA A 594 10.70 -30.82 -11.53
CA ALA A 594 9.53 -30.60 -10.69
C ALA A 594 8.48 -29.69 -11.37
N SER A 595 8.91 -28.61 -12.03
CA SER A 595 8.01 -27.71 -12.74
C SER A 595 7.37 -28.39 -13.96
N ALA A 596 8.12 -29.20 -14.71
CA ALA A 596 7.61 -29.94 -15.84
C ALA A 596 6.59 -31.01 -15.41
N ALA A 597 6.88 -31.75 -14.34
CA ALA A 597 5.94 -32.71 -13.74
C ALA A 597 4.65 -32.02 -13.30
N PHE A 598 4.76 -30.90 -12.57
CA PHE A 598 3.61 -30.11 -12.14
C PHE A 598 2.77 -29.62 -13.32
N LEU A 599 3.40 -29.06 -14.35
CA LEU A 599 2.68 -28.60 -15.55
C LEU A 599 1.94 -29.72 -16.25
N GLN A 600 2.56 -30.90 -16.35
CA GLN A 600 1.95 -32.06 -16.99
C GLN A 600 0.75 -32.55 -16.18
N GLU A 601 0.87 -32.65 -14.86
CA GLU A 601 -0.23 -33.02 -13.95
C GLU A 601 -1.41 -32.03 -14.06
N GLN A 602 -1.16 -30.73 -13.98
CA GLN A 602 -2.21 -29.71 -14.11
C GLN A 602 -2.85 -29.74 -15.51
N ARG A 603 -2.05 -29.88 -16.56
CA ARG A 603 -2.53 -29.97 -17.93
C ARG A 603 -3.42 -31.19 -18.14
N ASP A 604 -3.06 -32.33 -17.57
CA ASP A 604 -3.87 -33.55 -17.65
C ASP A 604 -5.15 -33.45 -16.83
N SER A 605 -5.10 -32.79 -15.66
CA SER A 605 -6.28 -32.43 -14.87
C SER A 605 -7.25 -31.56 -15.68
N TYR A 606 -6.79 -30.46 -16.28
CA TYR A 606 -7.60 -29.59 -17.14
C TYR A 606 -8.12 -30.29 -18.40
N ARG A 607 -7.33 -31.22 -18.98
CA ARG A 607 -7.79 -32.06 -20.10
C ARG A 607 -8.91 -33.01 -19.67
N ALA A 608 -8.76 -33.67 -18.52
CA ALA A 608 -9.81 -34.53 -17.96
C ALA A 608 -11.09 -33.72 -17.71
N MET A 609 -10.97 -32.47 -17.27
CA MET A 609 -12.09 -31.57 -17.04
C MET A 609 -12.71 -30.97 -18.32
N THR A 610 -11.99 -30.97 -19.45
CA THR A 610 -12.47 -30.45 -20.75
C THR A 610 -12.89 -31.52 -21.73
N ARG A 611 -12.61 -32.80 -21.43
CA ARG A 611 -13.20 -33.94 -22.15
C ARG A 611 -14.71 -33.85 -22.01
N PRO A 612 -15.48 -33.88 -23.11
CA PRO A 612 -16.85 -34.34 -23.01
C PRO A 612 -16.75 -35.78 -22.47
N GLY A 613 -17.29 -36.06 -21.29
CA GLY A 613 -17.97 -37.36 -21.16
C GLY A 613 -19.19 -37.21 -22.07
N ILE A 614 -19.28 -37.89 -23.22
CA ILE A 614 -19.44 -39.34 -23.38
C ILE A 614 -20.43 -39.86 -22.32
N ASP A 615 -21.59 -40.25 -22.85
CA ASP A 615 -22.85 -40.62 -22.22
C ASP A 615 -23.70 -39.40 -21.79
N GLU A 616 -24.73 -38.96 -22.52
CA GLU A 616 -25.83 -39.77 -23.08
C GLU A 616 -26.30 -40.92 -22.19
N LYS A 617 -25.99 -40.89 -20.89
CA LYS A 617 -26.72 -41.69 -19.91
C LYS A 617 -27.72 -40.80 -19.18
N PRO A 618 -29.01 -41.17 -19.19
CA PRO A 618 -30.08 -40.58 -18.39
C PRO A 618 -29.85 -40.53 -16.86
N SER A 619 -28.63 -40.78 -16.38
CA SER A 619 -28.23 -40.93 -14.98
C SER A 619 -27.42 -39.76 -14.41
N ASP A 620 -27.34 -38.59 -15.07
CA ASP A 620 -26.77 -37.37 -14.46
C ASP A 620 -27.57 -36.83 -13.25
N ALA A 621 -28.60 -37.57 -12.84
CA ALA A 621 -29.24 -37.50 -11.52
C ALA A 621 -28.26 -37.66 -10.34
N GLY A 622 -27.03 -38.15 -10.57
CA GLY A 622 -25.97 -38.28 -9.55
C GLY A 622 -25.13 -37.02 -9.26
N ASN A 623 -25.03 -36.06 -10.18
CA ASN A 623 -24.20 -34.84 -10.03
C ASN A 623 -24.99 -33.54 -9.88
N GLY A 624 -26.31 -33.63 -9.70
CA GLY A 624 -27.15 -32.50 -9.33
C GLY A 624 -27.57 -31.56 -10.46
N LEU A 625 -27.43 -31.90 -11.75
CA LEU A 625 -28.00 -31.12 -12.86
C LEU A 625 -29.52 -31.38 -12.96
N VAL A 626 -30.34 -30.35 -12.72
CA VAL A 626 -31.82 -30.45 -12.68
C VAL A 626 -32.48 -30.01 -13.97
N LEU A 627 -31.90 -29.01 -14.67
CA LEU A 627 -32.44 -28.48 -15.93
C LEU A 627 -31.29 -28.21 -16.91
N ASP A 628 -31.45 -28.64 -18.16
CA ASP A 628 -30.50 -28.36 -19.26
C ASP A 628 -31.28 -28.00 -20.53
N LEU A 629 -31.73 -26.74 -20.62
CA LEU A 629 -32.46 -26.24 -21.77
C LEU A 629 -31.48 -25.69 -22.80
N THR A 630 -31.47 -26.29 -23.99
CA THR A 630 -30.78 -25.77 -25.17
C THR A 630 -31.82 -25.44 -26.24
N ALA A 631 -31.55 -24.45 -27.08
CA ALA A 631 -32.41 -24.16 -28.23
C ALA A 631 -32.20 -25.15 -29.40
N ASP A 632 -31.19 -26.02 -29.29
CA ASP A 632 -30.89 -27.05 -30.27
C ASP A 632 -32.05 -28.07 -30.34
N GLY A 633 -32.49 -28.39 -31.55
CA GLY A 633 -33.60 -29.34 -31.80
C GLY A 633 -35.01 -28.78 -31.62
N LEU A 634 -35.17 -27.47 -31.37
CA LEU A 634 -36.48 -26.81 -31.46
C LEU A 634 -36.91 -26.63 -32.92
N GLU A 635 -38.21 -26.68 -33.16
CA GLU A 635 -38.78 -26.41 -34.49
C GLU A 635 -38.65 -24.92 -34.86
N PRO A 636 -38.29 -24.59 -36.11
CA PRO A 636 -38.26 -23.21 -36.58
C PRO A 636 -39.63 -22.53 -36.46
N GLY A 637 -39.64 -21.27 -36.01
CA GLY A 637 -40.86 -20.48 -35.85
C GLY A 637 -41.20 -20.21 -34.39
N GLU A 638 -42.49 -20.25 -34.03
CA GLU A 638 -42.96 -19.95 -32.68
C GLU A 638 -42.67 -21.10 -31.71
N VAL A 639 -42.01 -20.79 -30.60
CA VAL A 639 -41.67 -21.75 -29.56
C VAL A 639 -42.86 -21.92 -28.64
N LEU A 640 -43.72 -22.89 -28.99
CA LEU A 640 -44.89 -23.27 -28.20
C LEU A 640 -44.54 -24.23 -27.04
N ARG A 641 -43.38 -24.87 -27.14
CA ARG A 641 -42.87 -25.84 -26.18
C ARG A 641 -41.34 -25.76 -26.16
N TRP A 642 -40.76 -25.57 -24.98
CA TRP A 642 -39.31 -25.71 -24.78
C TRP A 642 -39.05 -26.61 -23.58
N ALA A 643 -38.36 -27.73 -23.81
CA ALA A 643 -38.15 -28.74 -22.78
C ALA A 643 -36.78 -29.41 -22.99
N ASP A 644 -36.19 -29.91 -21.91
CA ASP A 644 -34.97 -30.72 -22.02
C ASP A 644 -35.31 -32.16 -22.45
N ALA A 645 -34.29 -32.93 -22.85
CA ALA A 645 -34.45 -34.33 -23.27
C ALA A 645 -34.97 -35.25 -22.16
N ARG A 646 -34.89 -34.82 -20.90
CA ARG A 646 -35.35 -35.56 -19.71
C ARG A 646 -36.78 -35.19 -19.31
N SER A 647 -37.43 -34.27 -20.04
CA SER A 647 -38.76 -33.75 -19.72
C SER A 647 -39.86 -34.81 -19.61
N GLN A 648 -39.74 -35.94 -20.31
CA GLN A 648 -40.65 -37.08 -20.12
C GLN A 648 -40.59 -37.67 -18.70
N ARG A 649 -39.44 -37.52 -18.02
CA ARG A 649 -39.21 -37.99 -16.65
C ARG A 649 -39.36 -36.87 -15.62
N THR A 650 -38.92 -35.65 -15.94
CA THR A 650 -38.93 -34.52 -15.00
C THR A 650 -40.23 -33.74 -14.99
N GLY A 651 -41.06 -33.84 -16.05
CA GLY A 651 -42.26 -33.02 -16.23
C GLY A 651 -41.99 -31.56 -16.61
N ILE A 652 -40.72 -31.11 -16.52
CA ILE A 652 -40.35 -29.71 -16.72
C ILE A 652 -40.43 -29.35 -18.21
N VAL A 653 -41.50 -28.66 -18.56
CA VAL A 653 -41.77 -28.13 -19.90
C VAL A 653 -42.12 -26.67 -19.78
N PHE A 654 -41.56 -25.83 -20.64
CA PHE A 654 -41.85 -24.41 -20.70
C PHE A 654 -42.83 -24.10 -21.82
N ARG A 655 -43.91 -23.39 -21.48
CA ARG A 655 -44.97 -22.98 -22.42
C ARG A 655 -45.24 -21.48 -22.33
N PRO A 656 -45.62 -20.81 -23.44
CA PRO A 656 -46.01 -19.41 -23.42
C PRO A 656 -47.30 -19.19 -22.60
N ARG A 657 -47.34 -18.15 -21.77
CA ARG A 657 -48.55 -17.80 -20.97
C ARG A 657 -49.25 -16.51 -21.41
N GLU A 658 -48.56 -15.63 -22.12
CA GLU A 658 -49.10 -14.37 -22.64
C GLU A 658 -49.35 -14.44 -24.16
N SER A 659 -49.94 -13.38 -24.74
CA SER A 659 -50.21 -13.29 -26.19
C SER A 659 -48.94 -13.18 -27.05
N GLY A 660 -47.81 -12.77 -26.47
CA GLY A 660 -46.50 -12.85 -27.11
C GLY A 660 -46.01 -14.29 -27.27
N ARG A 661 -45.42 -14.60 -28.43
CA ARG A 661 -44.83 -15.92 -28.71
C ARG A 661 -43.33 -15.75 -28.98
N PRO A 662 -42.45 -16.38 -28.20
CA PRO A 662 -41.02 -16.33 -28.48
C PRO A 662 -40.75 -17.15 -29.73
N ARG A 663 -39.68 -16.82 -30.45
CA ARG A 663 -39.37 -17.44 -31.74
C ARG A 663 -37.99 -18.04 -31.75
N LEU A 664 -37.85 -19.20 -32.36
CA LEU A 664 -36.55 -19.79 -32.61
C LEU A 664 -35.87 -19.01 -33.74
N VAL A 665 -34.66 -18.53 -33.46
CA VAL A 665 -33.74 -17.99 -34.46
C VAL A 665 -32.70 -19.08 -34.71
N VAL A 666 -32.77 -19.73 -35.88
CA VAL A 666 -31.99 -20.96 -36.20
C VAL A 666 -30.48 -20.73 -36.19
N SER A 667 -30.03 -19.54 -36.59
CA SER A 667 -28.61 -19.14 -36.59
C SER A 667 -28.44 -17.84 -35.80
N ALA A 668 -28.63 -17.90 -34.49
CA ALA A 668 -28.67 -16.73 -33.62
C ALA A 668 -27.30 -16.36 -33.03
N THR A 669 -26.48 -17.36 -32.75
CA THR A 669 -25.18 -17.18 -32.10
C THR A 669 -24.05 -17.01 -33.13
N PRO A 670 -22.88 -16.45 -32.76
CA PRO A 670 -21.73 -16.32 -33.65
C PRO A 670 -21.26 -17.62 -34.32
N THR A 671 -21.49 -18.78 -33.68
CA THR A 671 -21.18 -20.11 -34.23
C THR A 671 -22.28 -20.69 -35.12
N GLY A 672 -23.38 -19.96 -35.30
CA GLY A 672 -24.55 -20.41 -36.05
C GLY A 672 -25.50 -21.30 -35.25
N ARG A 673 -25.36 -21.40 -33.91
CA ARG A 673 -26.30 -22.15 -33.08
C ARG A 673 -27.63 -21.39 -32.91
N PRO A 674 -28.74 -22.13 -32.71
CA PRO A 674 -30.05 -21.54 -32.50
C PRO A 674 -30.18 -20.86 -31.13
N ALA A 675 -31.13 -19.95 -31.02
CA ALA A 675 -31.57 -19.38 -29.75
C ALA A 675 -33.05 -19.00 -29.77
N VAL A 676 -33.67 -19.00 -28.59
CA VAL A 676 -35.05 -18.56 -28.40
C VAL A 676 -35.05 -17.04 -28.19
N ALA A 677 -35.60 -16.31 -29.15
CA ALA A 677 -35.72 -14.86 -29.12
C ALA A 677 -37.06 -14.41 -28.50
N PHE A 678 -36.96 -13.43 -27.60
CA PHE A 678 -38.07 -12.77 -26.92
C PHE A 678 -38.26 -11.40 -27.57
N GLY A 679 -39.44 -11.21 -28.18
CA GLY A 679 -39.73 -10.06 -29.03
C GLY A 679 -40.01 -8.76 -28.27
N PRO A 680 -40.40 -7.68 -28.98
CA PRO A 680 -40.72 -6.37 -28.38
C PRO A 680 -42.05 -6.36 -27.62
N LYS A 681 -42.88 -7.40 -27.79
CA LYS A 681 -44.07 -7.61 -26.97
C LYS A 681 -43.70 -8.44 -25.75
N PRO A 682 -44.24 -8.10 -24.56
CA PRO A 682 -44.14 -8.93 -23.37
C PRO A 682 -44.35 -10.42 -23.71
N THR A 683 -43.34 -11.25 -23.45
CA THR A 683 -43.33 -12.66 -23.81
C THR A 683 -42.67 -13.44 -22.69
N VAL A 684 -43.44 -14.30 -22.02
CA VAL A 684 -42.94 -15.14 -20.92
C VAL A 684 -43.15 -16.61 -21.27
N LEU A 685 -42.08 -17.40 -21.08
CA LEU A 685 -42.16 -18.87 -21.02
C LEU A 685 -42.20 -19.30 -19.57
N GLN A 686 -43.23 -20.05 -19.20
CA GLN A 686 -43.42 -20.51 -17.83
C GLN A 686 -43.29 -22.04 -17.78
N ALA A 687 -42.56 -22.54 -16.78
CA ALA A 687 -42.50 -23.96 -16.49
C ALA A 687 -43.87 -24.49 -16.02
N ASP A 688 -44.31 -25.62 -16.56
CA ASP A 688 -45.55 -26.26 -16.12
C ASP A 688 -45.37 -27.04 -14.81
N ASP A 689 -44.26 -27.78 -14.69
CA ASP A 689 -43.78 -28.34 -13.42
C ASP A 689 -42.47 -27.67 -13.03
N ASN A 690 -42.31 -27.42 -11.73
CA ASN A 690 -41.12 -26.73 -11.22
C ASN A 690 -39.92 -27.66 -11.11
N PRO A 691 -38.71 -27.19 -11.49
CA PRO A 691 -37.48 -27.91 -11.16
C PRO A 691 -37.37 -28.03 -9.64
N SER A 692 -37.16 -29.26 -9.14
CA SER A 692 -37.03 -29.63 -7.73
C SER A 692 -35.70 -29.14 -7.13
N VAL A 693 -35.51 -27.82 -7.16
CA VAL A 693 -34.44 -27.10 -6.48
C VAL A 693 -35.10 -26.23 -5.42
N GLU A 694 -34.95 -26.60 -4.16
CA GLU A 694 -35.41 -25.78 -3.03
C GLU A 694 -34.51 -24.55 -2.91
N PHE A 695 -34.93 -23.46 -3.56
CA PHE A 695 -34.24 -22.18 -3.52
C PHE A 695 -34.52 -21.50 -2.17
N GLY A 696 -33.90 -21.99 -1.10
CA GLY A 696 -34.01 -21.40 0.23
C GLY A 696 -33.07 -21.95 1.29
N THR A 697 -32.78 -23.25 1.28
CA THR A 697 -31.90 -23.92 2.26
C THR A 697 -30.76 -24.71 1.62
N GLY A 698 -30.89 -25.10 0.35
CA GLY A 698 -29.89 -25.89 -0.39
C GLY A 698 -28.93 -25.07 -1.27
N ASP A 699 -27.79 -25.69 -1.58
CA ASP A 699 -26.82 -25.19 -2.56
C ASP A 699 -27.39 -25.31 -3.98
N PHE A 700 -27.18 -24.30 -4.82
CA PHE A 700 -27.62 -24.35 -6.22
C PHE A 700 -26.74 -23.50 -7.13
N THR A 701 -26.83 -23.77 -8.44
CA THR A 701 -26.18 -22.96 -9.47
C THR A 701 -27.15 -22.72 -10.62
N VAL A 702 -27.22 -21.48 -11.10
CA VAL A 702 -27.98 -21.09 -12.28
C VAL A 702 -27.01 -20.53 -13.31
N SER A 703 -27.03 -21.07 -14.53
CA SER A 703 -26.21 -20.60 -15.65
C SER A 703 -27.07 -20.27 -16.86
N VAL A 704 -26.76 -19.19 -17.55
CA VAL A 704 -27.51 -18.71 -18.73
C VAL A 704 -26.56 -18.16 -19.80
N VAL A 705 -26.83 -18.51 -21.05
CA VAL A 705 -26.21 -17.91 -22.24
C VAL A 705 -27.25 -17.02 -22.92
N PHE A 706 -27.01 -15.71 -22.90
CA PHE A 706 -28.02 -14.72 -23.31
C PHE A 706 -27.42 -13.59 -24.15
N ARG A 707 -28.29 -12.92 -24.91
CA ARG A 707 -28.04 -11.65 -25.58
C ARG A 707 -29.16 -10.69 -25.25
N MET A 708 -28.84 -9.51 -24.74
CA MET A 708 -29.82 -8.42 -24.59
C MET A 708 -29.82 -7.56 -25.84
N ASP A 709 -30.99 -7.18 -26.33
CA ASP A 709 -31.08 -6.26 -27.47
C ASP A 709 -30.70 -4.83 -27.06
N PRO A 710 -30.20 -3.99 -28.00
CA PRO A 710 -29.97 -2.57 -27.74
C PRO A 710 -31.19 -1.86 -27.15
N ALA A 711 -32.40 -2.29 -27.55
CA ALA A 711 -33.67 -1.70 -27.16
C ALA A 711 -34.27 -2.26 -25.85
N SER A 712 -33.61 -3.15 -25.10
CA SER A 712 -34.11 -3.56 -23.78
C SER A 712 -34.16 -2.33 -22.85
N ALA A 713 -35.01 -2.34 -21.83
CA ALA A 713 -34.97 -1.28 -20.82
C ALA A 713 -33.89 -1.57 -19.75
N ASN A 714 -33.69 -0.66 -18.81
CA ASN A 714 -32.91 -0.95 -17.60
C ASN A 714 -33.80 -1.64 -16.57
N GLY A 715 -33.26 -2.56 -15.78
CA GLY A 715 -34.06 -3.31 -14.79
C GLY A 715 -34.72 -4.57 -15.36
N THR A 716 -34.40 -4.94 -16.61
CA THR A 716 -35.00 -6.06 -17.33
C THR A 716 -34.65 -7.41 -16.69
N GLN A 717 -35.65 -8.27 -16.48
CA GLN A 717 -35.45 -9.60 -15.88
C GLN A 717 -35.28 -10.69 -16.94
N ILE A 718 -34.19 -11.44 -16.86
CA ILE A 718 -33.85 -12.51 -17.81
C ILE A 718 -34.58 -13.79 -17.43
N LEU A 719 -34.49 -14.18 -16.16
CA LEU A 719 -35.20 -15.30 -15.57
C LEU A 719 -35.40 -15.05 -14.08
N GLY A 720 -36.44 -15.65 -13.52
CA GLY A 720 -36.77 -15.52 -12.11
C GLY A 720 -37.85 -16.48 -11.66
N LYS A 721 -37.91 -16.70 -10.36
CA LYS A 721 -38.98 -17.42 -9.68
C LYS A 721 -39.48 -16.53 -8.55
N ASP A 722 -40.71 -16.06 -8.66
CA ASP A 722 -41.30 -15.12 -7.71
C ASP A 722 -42.79 -15.29 -7.49
N SER A 723 -43.18 -15.28 -6.21
CA SER A 723 -44.56 -15.10 -5.78
C SER A 723 -44.77 -13.64 -5.43
N PHE A 724 -45.64 -12.98 -6.19
CA PHE A 724 -46.17 -11.66 -5.86
C PHE A 724 -47.62 -11.80 -5.38
N SER A 725 -47.96 -11.17 -4.25
CA SER A 725 -49.33 -11.21 -3.69
C SER A 725 -50.31 -10.27 -4.40
N GLY A 726 -49.90 -9.52 -5.42
CA GLY A 726 -50.76 -8.54 -6.10
C GLY A 726 -50.98 -7.23 -5.33
N ASP A 727 -50.71 -7.22 -4.02
CA ASP A 727 -50.91 -6.06 -3.12
C ASP A 727 -49.73 -5.08 -3.08
N GLY A 728 -48.65 -5.32 -3.84
CA GLY A 728 -47.47 -4.47 -3.87
C GLY A 728 -46.51 -4.65 -2.69
N THR A 729 -46.81 -5.53 -1.73
CA THR A 729 -46.12 -5.55 -0.43
C THR A 729 -45.52 -6.90 -0.06
N SER A 730 -46.06 -8.03 -0.50
CA SER A 730 -45.46 -9.35 -0.20
C SER A 730 -44.83 -9.98 -1.44
N TYR A 731 -43.57 -10.38 -1.30
CA TYR A 731 -42.75 -10.79 -2.43
C TYR A 731 -41.65 -11.79 -2.01
N THR A 732 -41.70 -13.01 -2.54
CA THR A 732 -40.74 -14.08 -2.21
C THR A 732 -40.18 -14.69 -3.48
N GLY A 733 -38.85 -14.65 -3.68
CA GLY A 733 -38.27 -15.16 -4.92
C GLY A 733 -36.81 -14.80 -5.18
N TYR A 734 -36.30 -15.18 -6.36
CA TYR A 734 -34.99 -14.78 -6.87
C TYR A 734 -35.01 -14.36 -8.35
N PHE A 735 -34.05 -13.51 -8.72
CA PHE A 735 -34.00 -12.83 -10.02
C PHE A 735 -32.60 -12.82 -10.60
N PHE A 736 -32.52 -13.08 -11.89
CA PHE A 736 -31.43 -12.63 -12.74
C PHE A 736 -31.94 -11.47 -13.59
N HIS A 737 -31.45 -10.26 -13.33
CA HIS A 737 -31.88 -9.08 -14.05
C HIS A 737 -30.73 -8.12 -14.30
N GLU A 738 -30.92 -7.21 -15.23
CA GLU A 738 -29.97 -6.14 -15.51
C GLU A 738 -30.22 -4.94 -14.59
N THR A 739 -29.15 -4.25 -14.19
CA THR A 739 -29.24 -2.94 -13.54
C THR A 739 -28.02 -2.08 -13.87
N LYS A 740 -28.24 -0.90 -14.46
CA LYS A 740 -27.18 0.08 -14.76
C LYS A 740 -25.97 -0.51 -15.52
N GLY A 741 -26.22 -1.44 -16.44
CA GLY A 741 -25.23 -2.14 -17.24
C GLY A 741 -24.62 -3.38 -16.56
N HIS A 742 -25.01 -3.71 -15.33
CA HIS A 742 -24.54 -4.89 -14.61
C HIS A 742 -25.58 -5.99 -14.60
N LEU A 743 -25.14 -7.25 -14.54
CA LEU A 743 -26.02 -8.34 -14.18
C LEU A 743 -26.18 -8.35 -12.66
N ARG A 744 -27.42 -8.47 -12.19
CA ARG A 744 -27.77 -8.58 -10.78
C ARG A 744 -28.45 -9.91 -10.50
N PHE A 745 -27.92 -10.61 -9.50
CA PHE A 745 -28.64 -11.69 -8.84
C PHE A 745 -29.29 -11.15 -7.57
N SER A 746 -30.60 -11.29 -7.40
CA SER A 746 -31.29 -10.87 -6.18
C SER A 746 -32.13 -11.96 -5.57
N THR A 747 -32.27 -11.95 -4.24
CA THR A 747 -33.25 -12.74 -3.50
C THR A 747 -34.09 -11.81 -2.64
N ARG A 748 -35.40 -12.03 -2.59
CA ARG A 748 -36.33 -11.22 -1.79
C ARG A 748 -37.20 -12.13 -0.93
N ASN A 749 -37.41 -11.74 0.32
CA ASN A 749 -38.35 -12.36 1.25
C ASN A 749 -39.10 -11.26 2.01
N LEU A 750 -40.06 -10.65 1.33
CA LEU A 750 -40.86 -9.54 1.85
C LEU A 750 -42.25 -10.06 2.25
N ARG A 751 -42.69 -9.72 3.46
CA ARG A 751 -44.06 -9.89 3.92
C ARG A 751 -44.59 -8.52 4.33
N SER A 752 -45.64 -8.03 3.66
CA SER A 752 -46.23 -6.71 3.92
C SER A 752 -45.20 -5.56 3.91
N GLY A 753 -44.26 -5.61 2.95
CA GLY A 753 -43.22 -4.61 2.70
C GLY A 753 -42.00 -4.73 3.61
N LYS A 754 -41.97 -5.70 4.54
CA LYS A 754 -40.89 -5.88 5.51
C LYS A 754 -40.17 -7.21 5.27
N GLY A 755 -38.84 -7.17 5.27
CA GLY A 755 -38.00 -8.36 5.20
C GLY A 755 -36.68 -8.14 4.47
N PRO A 756 -35.78 -9.13 4.46
CA PRO A 756 -34.47 -9.01 3.86
C PRO A 756 -34.54 -9.02 2.31
N VAL A 757 -33.78 -8.11 1.72
CA VAL A 757 -33.51 -8.04 0.27
C VAL A 757 -32.01 -8.18 0.07
N ASN A 758 -31.59 -9.26 -0.59
CA ASN A 758 -30.21 -9.45 -0.98
C ASN A 758 -30.07 -9.22 -2.48
N TYR A 759 -28.95 -8.63 -2.91
CA TYR A 759 -28.60 -8.48 -4.31
C TYR A 759 -27.09 -8.60 -4.50
N LEU A 760 -26.60 -9.02 -5.66
CA LEU A 760 -25.18 -9.02 -5.99
C LEU A 760 -25.03 -8.61 -7.44
N ASP A 761 -24.26 -7.54 -7.68
CA ASP A 761 -23.96 -7.04 -9.02
C ASP A 761 -22.68 -7.70 -9.55
N SER A 762 -22.65 -7.95 -10.85
CA SER A 762 -21.48 -8.45 -11.54
C SER A 762 -20.38 -7.38 -11.59
N HIS A 763 -19.12 -7.78 -11.40
CA HIS A 763 -17.98 -6.91 -11.67
C HIS A 763 -17.80 -6.58 -13.17
N GLY A 764 -18.28 -7.46 -14.05
CA GLY A 764 -18.36 -7.18 -15.49
C GLY A 764 -19.60 -6.36 -15.85
N THR A 765 -19.59 -5.76 -17.04
CA THR A 765 -20.72 -5.03 -17.62
C THR A 765 -21.30 -5.78 -18.81
N ILE A 766 -22.62 -5.85 -18.90
CA ILE A 766 -23.36 -6.35 -20.05
C ILE A 766 -23.21 -5.36 -21.21
N ARG A 767 -22.82 -5.87 -22.38
CA ARG A 767 -22.80 -5.10 -23.64
C ARG A 767 -23.98 -5.54 -24.49
N ARG A 768 -25.02 -4.69 -24.53
CA ARG A 768 -26.22 -4.91 -25.36
C ARG A 768 -25.83 -5.17 -26.82
N GLY A 769 -26.53 -6.08 -27.47
CA GLY A 769 -26.22 -6.62 -28.79
C GLY A 769 -25.20 -7.76 -28.79
N ARG A 770 -24.46 -8.00 -27.69
CA ARG A 770 -23.48 -9.08 -27.57
C ARG A 770 -24.04 -10.25 -26.77
N TRP A 771 -23.62 -11.46 -27.15
CA TRP A 771 -23.81 -12.66 -26.35
C TRP A 771 -22.91 -12.66 -25.11
N HIS A 772 -23.46 -13.14 -23.99
CA HIS A 772 -22.81 -13.22 -22.69
C HIS A 772 -23.09 -14.58 -22.04
N ARG A 773 -22.20 -14.97 -21.12
CA ARG A 773 -22.37 -16.15 -20.26
C ARG A 773 -22.43 -15.68 -18.82
N ALA A 774 -23.47 -16.07 -18.11
CA ALA A 774 -23.63 -15.71 -16.71
C ALA A 774 -23.92 -16.92 -15.86
N THR A 775 -23.33 -16.94 -14.65
CA THR A 775 -23.58 -17.99 -13.68
C THR A 775 -23.66 -17.41 -12.28
N ALA A 776 -24.72 -17.68 -11.53
CA ALA A 776 -24.74 -17.45 -10.08
C ALA A 776 -24.63 -18.77 -9.34
N VAL A 777 -23.75 -18.82 -8.35
CA VAL A 777 -23.53 -19.96 -7.48
C VAL A 777 -23.94 -19.57 -6.08
N ARG A 778 -24.88 -20.29 -5.47
CA ARG A 778 -25.16 -20.21 -4.05
C ARG A 778 -24.57 -21.43 -3.35
N SER A 779 -23.70 -21.19 -2.39
CA SER A 779 -23.26 -22.20 -1.42
C SER A 779 -23.53 -21.72 -0.01
N LYS A 780 -24.35 -22.45 0.74
CA LYS A 780 -24.83 -22.08 2.07
C LYS A 780 -25.44 -20.66 2.06
N ARG A 781 -24.82 -19.75 2.80
CA ARG A 781 -25.21 -18.32 2.91
C ARG A 781 -24.47 -17.40 1.94
N THR A 782 -23.61 -17.94 1.07
CA THR A 782 -22.81 -17.13 0.15
C THR A 782 -23.33 -17.26 -1.27
N VAL A 783 -23.35 -16.13 -1.98
CA VAL A 783 -23.60 -16.08 -3.42
C VAL A 783 -22.39 -15.51 -4.14
N LYS A 784 -22.03 -16.14 -5.26
CA LYS A 784 -21.07 -15.63 -6.23
C LYS A 784 -21.74 -15.41 -7.56
N LEU A 785 -21.33 -14.38 -8.29
CA LEU A 785 -21.85 -14.05 -9.61
C LEU A 785 -20.71 -13.93 -10.62
N PHE A 786 -20.82 -14.69 -11.71
CA PHE A 786 -19.90 -14.70 -12.83
C PHE A 786 -20.58 -14.08 -14.05
N LEU A 787 -19.88 -13.17 -14.73
CA LEU A 787 -20.27 -12.64 -16.04
C LEU A 787 -19.05 -12.72 -16.96
N ASP A 788 -19.14 -13.56 -17.98
CA ASP A 788 -18.05 -13.93 -18.87
C ASP A 788 -16.79 -14.41 -18.11
N GLN A 789 -15.74 -13.59 -18.04
CA GLN A 789 -14.49 -13.90 -17.33
C GLN A 789 -14.40 -13.20 -15.97
N ALA A 790 -15.34 -12.30 -15.66
CA ALA A 790 -15.36 -11.54 -14.42
C ALA A 790 -16.15 -12.29 -13.34
N VAL A 791 -15.67 -12.23 -12.10
CA VAL A 791 -16.31 -12.78 -10.90
C VAL A 791 -16.48 -11.67 -9.86
N ALA A 792 -17.68 -11.53 -9.31
CA ALA A 792 -17.94 -10.66 -8.17
C ALA A 792 -17.50 -11.35 -6.86
N PRO A 793 -17.01 -10.59 -5.86
CA PRO A 793 -16.66 -11.15 -4.56
C PRO A 793 -17.88 -11.77 -3.89
N ASP A 794 -17.62 -12.79 -3.07
CA ASP A 794 -18.64 -13.52 -2.34
C ASP A 794 -19.49 -12.56 -1.49
N ARG A 795 -20.82 -12.65 -1.60
CA ARG A 795 -21.74 -11.92 -0.75
C ARG A 795 -22.45 -12.86 0.22
N ILE A 796 -22.33 -12.56 1.51
CA ILE A 796 -23.11 -13.24 2.55
C ILE A 796 -24.54 -12.69 2.51
N LEU A 797 -25.52 -13.59 2.38
CA LEU A 797 -26.93 -13.27 2.43
C LEU A 797 -27.38 -12.98 3.87
N VAL A 798 -28.18 -11.92 4.03
CA VAL A 798 -28.91 -11.64 5.27
C VAL A 798 -30.06 -12.63 5.38
N GLU A 799 -30.20 -13.25 6.55
CA GLU A 799 -31.23 -14.26 6.84
C GLU A 799 -32.43 -13.64 7.60
N PRO A 800 -33.66 -14.16 7.44
CA PRO A 800 -34.01 -15.31 6.61
C PRO A 800 -34.09 -14.94 5.12
N SER A 801 -33.15 -15.47 4.32
CA SER A 801 -33.28 -15.58 2.87
C SER A 801 -34.57 -16.34 2.59
N PRO A 802 -35.27 -16.21 1.44
CA PRO A 802 -36.53 -16.92 1.25
C PRO A 802 -36.30 -18.43 1.42
N THR A 803 -36.61 -18.98 2.60
CA THR A 803 -36.31 -20.37 2.96
C THR A 803 -37.31 -21.33 2.34
N ASN A 804 -38.48 -20.80 1.95
CA ASN A 804 -39.55 -21.46 1.21
C ASN A 804 -39.97 -20.56 0.03
N VAL A 805 -39.15 -20.42 -1.03
CA VAL A 805 -39.79 -20.08 -2.31
C VAL A 805 -40.65 -21.28 -2.64
N ASP A 806 -41.96 -21.12 -2.53
CA ASP A 806 -42.92 -22.20 -2.72
C ASP A 806 -42.61 -22.95 -4.04
N ASN A 807 -42.54 -24.27 -3.96
CA ASN A 807 -42.34 -25.10 -5.15
C ASN A 807 -43.53 -24.97 -6.10
N ASP A 808 -44.62 -24.34 -5.70
CA ASP A 808 -45.77 -24.02 -6.55
C ASP A 808 -45.56 -22.76 -7.41
N VAL A 809 -44.55 -21.93 -7.12
CA VAL A 809 -44.24 -20.73 -7.95
C VAL A 809 -43.47 -21.14 -9.19
N PRO A 810 -43.99 -20.94 -10.41
CA PRO A 810 -43.32 -21.41 -11.61
C PRO A 810 -42.01 -20.65 -11.90
N LEU A 811 -40.96 -21.35 -12.34
CA LEU A 811 -39.81 -20.70 -12.97
C LEU A 811 -40.26 -20.10 -14.31
N LYS A 812 -39.88 -18.85 -14.54
CA LYS A 812 -40.25 -18.09 -15.73
C LYS A 812 -39.00 -17.57 -16.46
N LEU A 813 -39.02 -17.64 -17.79
CA LEU A 813 -38.01 -17.11 -18.70
C LEU A 813 -38.59 -15.92 -19.46
N GLY A 814 -37.82 -14.83 -19.56
CA GLY A 814 -38.25 -13.60 -20.23
C GLY A 814 -39.24 -12.74 -19.43
N LEU A 815 -39.22 -12.87 -18.09
CA LEU A 815 -40.26 -12.38 -17.16
C LEU A 815 -40.65 -10.88 -17.33
N ILE A 816 -41.96 -10.65 -17.23
CA ILE A 816 -42.64 -9.42 -16.77
C ILE A 816 -43.32 -9.76 -15.45
N ASP A 817 -43.20 -8.94 -14.41
CA ASP A 817 -44.24 -9.00 -13.37
C ASP A 817 -44.69 -7.66 -12.76
N GLU A 818 -43.99 -6.52 -12.85
CA GLU A 818 -44.52 -5.31 -12.17
C GLU A 818 -44.34 -3.94 -12.86
N HIS A 819 -43.72 -3.84 -14.04
CA HIS A 819 -43.71 -2.58 -14.80
C HIS A 819 -43.58 -2.81 -16.32
N PRO A 820 -44.34 -2.09 -17.17
CA PRO A 820 -44.25 -2.20 -18.64
C PRO A 820 -42.87 -1.83 -19.22
N SER A 821 -41.99 -1.24 -18.42
CA SER A 821 -40.59 -0.97 -18.75
C SER A 821 -39.61 -2.11 -18.40
N GLY A 822 -40.06 -3.32 -18.05
CA GLY A 822 -39.19 -4.40 -17.54
C GLY A 822 -38.99 -5.63 -18.44
N ALA A 823 -39.63 -5.71 -19.60
CA ALA A 823 -39.63 -6.92 -20.44
C ALA A 823 -38.23 -7.28 -20.98
N PHE A 824 -37.93 -8.58 -21.04
CA PHE A 824 -36.71 -9.08 -21.68
C PHE A 824 -36.83 -9.07 -23.20
N HIS A 825 -36.14 -8.09 -23.80
CA HIS A 825 -35.90 -8.06 -25.24
C HIS A 825 -34.51 -8.63 -25.50
N GLY A 826 -34.45 -9.81 -26.10
CA GLY A 826 -33.20 -10.52 -26.25
C GLY A 826 -33.38 -11.95 -26.71
N ALA A 827 -32.32 -12.75 -26.57
CA ALA A 827 -32.34 -14.16 -26.90
C ALA A 827 -31.63 -15.01 -25.85
N LEU A 828 -32.12 -16.22 -25.63
CA LEU A 828 -31.54 -17.24 -24.75
C LEU A 828 -31.12 -18.45 -25.58
N ALA A 829 -29.85 -18.84 -25.50
CA ALA A 829 -29.33 -20.01 -26.21
C ALA A 829 -29.27 -21.25 -25.30
N GLU A 830 -28.98 -21.04 -24.01
CA GLU A 830 -28.89 -22.11 -23.02
C GLU A 830 -29.32 -21.61 -21.62
N VAL A 831 -30.05 -22.45 -20.88
CA VAL A 831 -30.35 -22.26 -19.45
C VAL A 831 -30.09 -23.57 -18.70
N ARG A 832 -29.21 -23.53 -17.69
CA ARG A 832 -28.87 -24.69 -16.84
C ARG A 832 -29.14 -24.40 -15.37
N LEU A 833 -29.68 -25.39 -14.67
CA LEU A 833 -29.89 -25.35 -13.21
C LEU A 833 -29.28 -26.57 -12.53
N TYR A 834 -28.51 -26.35 -11.48
CA TYR A 834 -27.94 -27.39 -10.64
C TYR A 834 -28.48 -27.27 -9.21
N ARG A 835 -28.84 -28.40 -8.57
CA ARG A 835 -29.15 -28.53 -7.14
C ARG A 835 -27.89 -28.64 -6.26
N ARG A 836 -26.79 -28.04 -6.71
CA ARG A 836 -25.52 -27.93 -5.97
C ARG A 836 -24.76 -26.67 -6.37
N ALA A 837 -23.80 -26.28 -5.55
CA ALA A 837 -22.83 -25.24 -5.86
C ALA A 837 -21.75 -25.79 -6.80
N LEU A 838 -21.51 -25.13 -7.94
CA LEU A 838 -20.33 -25.37 -8.76
C LEU A 838 -19.11 -24.66 -8.16
N SER A 839 -17.93 -25.26 -8.22
CA SER A 839 -16.67 -24.57 -7.88
C SER A 839 -16.35 -23.47 -8.90
N ASP A 840 -15.53 -22.48 -8.52
CA ASP A 840 -15.06 -21.43 -9.44
C ASP A 840 -14.44 -22.00 -10.72
N GLU A 841 -13.71 -23.11 -10.61
CA GLU A 841 -13.11 -23.82 -11.75
C GLU A 841 -14.16 -24.47 -12.64
N GLN A 842 -15.15 -25.15 -12.04
CA GLN A 842 -16.28 -25.73 -12.78
C GLN A 842 -17.08 -24.66 -13.53
N VAL A 843 -17.29 -23.48 -12.94
CA VAL A 843 -17.94 -22.35 -13.64
C VAL A 843 -17.09 -21.83 -14.80
N ARG A 844 -15.77 -21.69 -14.61
CA ARG A 844 -14.86 -21.28 -15.70
C ARG A 844 -14.84 -22.28 -16.85
N LEU A 845 -14.87 -23.57 -16.55
CA LEU A 845 -14.96 -24.63 -17.54
C LEU A 845 -16.30 -24.59 -18.29
N LEU A 846 -17.40 -24.42 -17.57
CA LEU A 846 -18.73 -24.21 -18.16
C LEU A 846 -18.72 -23.01 -19.11
N HIS A 847 -18.17 -21.87 -18.67
CA HIS A 847 -18.05 -20.67 -19.50
C HIS A 847 -17.10 -20.86 -20.69
N ALA A 848 -16.04 -21.65 -20.55
CA ALA A 848 -15.14 -21.99 -21.66
C ALA A 848 -15.85 -22.84 -22.71
N ARG A 849 -16.63 -23.84 -22.27
CA ARG A 849 -17.47 -24.68 -23.16
C ARG A 849 -18.51 -23.84 -23.90
N GLN A 850 -19.32 -23.08 -23.18
CA GLN A 850 -20.32 -22.16 -23.74
C GLN A 850 -19.66 -21.12 -24.68
N GLY A 851 -18.46 -20.66 -24.33
CA GLY A 851 -17.66 -19.74 -25.14
C GLY A 851 -17.32 -20.33 -26.51
N ARG A 852 -16.87 -21.58 -26.55
CA ARG A 852 -16.61 -22.32 -27.79
C ARG A 852 -17.88 -22.58 -28.58
N GLU A 853 -18.88 -23.17 -27.92
CA GLU A 853 -20.10 -23.68 -28.57
C GLU A 853 -20.98 -22.58 -29.14
N TYR A 854 -21.15 -21.46 -28.43
CA TYR A 854 -22.08 -20.41 -28.83
C TYR A 854 -21.37 -19.18 -29.38
N LEU A 855 -20.22 -18.79 -28.81
CA LEU A 855 -19.57 -17.52 -29.14
C LEU A 855 -18.35 -17.63 -30.06
N GLY A 856 -17.94 -18.84 -30.45
CA GLY A 856 -16.78 -19.05 -31.32
C GLY A 856 -15.46 -18.64 -30.67
N LEU A 857 -15.44 -18.59 -29.33
CA LEU A 857 -14.20 -18.35 -28.59
C LEU A 857 -13.29 -19.57 -28.73
N GLN A 858 -12.00 -19.35 -28.92
CA GLN A 858 -11.04 -20.44 -29.01
C GLN A 858 -11.01 -21.24 -27.69
N PRO A 859 -10.78 -22.57 -27.74
CA PRO A 859 -10.49 -23.35 -26.54
C PRO A 859 -9.35 -22.70 -25.76
N VAL A 860 -9.52 -22.54 -24.45
CA VAL A 860 -8.38 -22.23 -23.59
C VAL A 860 -7.46 -23.46 -23.63
N ASP A 861 -6.20 -23.27 -24.07
CA ASP A 861 -5.21 -24.33 -24.07
C ASP A 861 -5.00 -24.77 -22.60
N PRO A 862 -5.20 -26.05 -22.24
CA PRO A 862 -4.92 -26.55 -20.89
C PRO A 862 -3.52 -26.23 -20.39
N LEU A 863 -2.54 -26.06 -21.29
CA LEU A 863 -1.21 -25.59 -20.95
C LEU A 863 -1.21 -24.14 -20.41
N ASP A 864 -2.03 -23.26 -20.98
CA ASP A 864 -2.09 -21.87 -20.53
C ASP A 864 -2.61 -21.80 -19.09
N LEU A 865 -3.59 -22.62 -18.73
CA LEU A 865 -4.10 -22.73 -17.36
C LEU A 865 -3.05 -23.33 -16.41
N ALA A 866 -2.39 -24.42 -16.80
CA ALA A 866 -1.31 -25.01 -16.02
C ALA A 866 -0.15 -24.03 -15.77
N LEU A 867 0.18 -23.19 -16.75
CA LEU A 867 1.18 -22.14 -16.59
C LEU A 867 0.74 -21.04 -15.61
N VAL A 868 -0.56 -20.69 -15.56
CA VAL A 868 -1.07 -19.79 -14.51
C VAL A 868 -0.80 -20.38 -13.13
N ASP A 869 -1.09 -21.66 -12.92
CA ASP A 869 -0.89 -22.31 -11.63
C ASP A 869 0.59 -22.41 -11.26
N LEU A 870 1.46 -22.69 -12.23
CA LEU A 870 2.91 -22.69 -11.99
C LEU A 870 3.41 -21.30 -11.61
N CYS A 871 2.98 -20.24 -12.32
CA CYS A 871 3.31 -18.86 -11.96
C CYS A 871 2.84 -18.52 -10.54
N GLN A 872 1.65 -18.98 -10.16
CA GLN A 872 1.09 -18.79 -8.81
C GLN A 872 1.90 -19.52 -7.74
N ALA A 873 2.33 -20.76 -8.00
CA ALA A 873 3.21 -21.51 -7.11
C ALA A 873 4.58 -20.81 -6.94
N ILE A 874 5.13 -20.27 -8.02
CA ILE A 874 6.41 -19.54 -8.02
C ILE A 874 6.34 -18.30 -7.12
N PHE A 875 5.22 -17.57 -7.14
CA PHE A 875 5.01 -16.41 -6.26
C PHE A 875 4.88 -16.78 -4.78
N CYS A 876 4.64 -18.05 -4.47
CA CYS A 876 4.57 -18.56 -3.09
C CYS A 876 5.93 -19.04 -2.56
N LEU A 877 6.97 -19.09 -3.40
CA LEU A 877 8.30 -19.53 -2.97
C LEU A 877 9.00 -18.44 -2.13
N ASN A 878 9.79 -18.88 -1.14
CA ASN A 878 10.60 -17.97 -0.32
C ASN A 878 11.54 -17.10 -1.18
N GLU A 879 12.06 -17.60 -2.29
CA GLU A 879 12.93 -16.79 -3.15
C GLU A 879 12.20 -15.61 -3.80
N PHE A 880 10.87 -15.69 -3.96
CA PHE A 880 10.06 -14.57 -4.43
C PHE A 880 9.92 -13.49 -3.35
N LEU A 881 9.81 -13.90 -2.09
CA LEU A 881 9.52 -13.02 -0.96
C LEU A 881 10.76 -12.52 -0.23
N TYR A 882 11.92 -13.15 -0.40
CA TYR A 882 13.12 -12.85 0.37
C TYR A 882 14.31 -12.51 -0.54
N ILE A 883 15.16 -11.63 -0.04
CA ILE A 883 16.47 -11.32 -0.63
C ILE A 883 17.58 -11.72 0.34
N GLN A 884 18.60 -12.34 -0.23
CA GLN A 884 19.83 -12.73 0.46
C GLN A 884 20.90 -11.68 0.38
#